data_AF-A0A7C2ASK0-F1
#
_entry.id   AF-A0A7C2ASK0-F1
#
_cell.length_a   1.000
_cell.length_b   1.000
_cell.length_c   1.000
_cell.angle_alpha   90.00
_cell.angle_beta   90.00
_cell.angle_gamma   90.00
#
_symmetry.space_group_name_H-M   'P 1'
#
loop_
_entity.id
_entity.type
_entity.pdbx_description
1 polymer ?
#
loop_
_entity_poly.entity_id
_entity_poly.type
_entity_poly.pdbx_seq_one_letter_code
_entity_poly.pdbx_strand_id
1 'polypeptide(L)'
;MLQQPDLFQQPPQERLAEFHVRNQKLFSSHYLAYRLPDRALWGEMEDGARQTFERIKAAYRAMSAANLFGAKNEAETERVFIRPAFQALGFEHFSVQPSLDSYDAKRRPDYALFPDQENYETAQLERGDMKVYYGKAIAIGEAKYWNRPMNDRVQGDKKDPSDATKQIVGYLRDVAEWTDGKTNWGILTNGKLWRLFYRRADYTAENYLEIDLEAIIHEDNFEAFKYFYALLSHEAFVTQPVEGISWLESYLKGSADYSTGITKRLKELIFEKVFDGLVQGFVQYRREKLGITREEETSKRAIFQGCLTLLYRLLFLLNAESRLLLPMDNRSYRERSLRALMERIWKERGQRRTQHDFDYWNHLARLFNLINDGAPEFNLPRYNGGLFKRPDPNTPLDQLKEEEIGPWFLEKYELANLHLYDAIEQLTFDLEVPTPSVSAFIDYSSLGVRHLGEIYEGLLEFKVEIAEEEPVCAVGSKKKLQWKKRSEVTESDTVHFIKQIGEPYITNDKGERKATGSYYTPHYIVEYIVEHTIGPQLRRFRQEKAWFDQLQASEVDFQKLYQEITQDESEEGKARLQTLWELCKSDEGRGNFLLTYLDREWTRHNFDPATRALKLKVLDPAMGSGHFLVHAVDSISECVALFLNEFPESPVGAELERLRKGILENVQNQGVRIDESKLNDVNLIKRMVMKRCVYGVDLNPMAVELAKLSLWLDSFTVGAPLSFLNHHLRCGNSLIGATIEEVQTAIEGKRQ
;
A
#
# COMPACT_ATOMS: atom_id res chain seq x y z
N MET A 1 45.19 6.76 9.83
CA MET A 1 44.15 6.24 8.92
C MET A 1 42.99 7.22 8.97
N LEU A 2 42.86 8.08 7.95
CA LEU A 2 41.66 8.89 7.78
C LEU A 2 40.53 7.91 7.47
N GLN A 3 39.51 7.84 8.33
CA GLN A 3 38.26 7.14 8.01
C GLN A 3 37.76 7.74 6.69
N GLN A 4 37.67 6.93 5.64
CA GLN A 4 36.88 7.32 4.48
C GLN A 4 35.48 7.64 5.01
N PRO A 5 34.90 8.81 4.70
CA PRO A 5 33.52 9.08 5.06
C PRO A 5 32.67 7.94 4.51
N ASP A 6 31.76 7.42 5.33
CA ASP A 6 30.80 6.43 4.86
C ASP A 6 29.89 7.12 3.83
N LEU A 7 30.27 7.01 2.56
CA LEU A 7 29.61 7.67 1.43
C LEU A 7 28.26 7.02 1.11
N PHE A 8 27.89 5.98 1.84
CA PHE A 8 26.66 5.24 1.61
C PHE A 8 25.53 5.82 2.49
N GLN A 9 24.53 6.45 1.87
CA GLN A 9 23.36 6.94 2.62
C GLN A 9 22.69 5.78 3.36
N GLN A 10 22.49 5.98 4.65
CA GLN A 10 21.67 5.09 5.46
C GLN A 10 20.25 5.01 4.88
N PRO A 11 19.57 3.85 4.93
CA PRO A 11 18.18 3.74 4.52
C PRO A 11 17.32 4.82 5.20
N PRO A 12 16.44 5.54 4.48
CA PRO A 12 15.67 6.63 5.07
C PRO A 12 14.87 6.24 6.31
N GLN A 13 14.29 5.04 6.32
CA GLN A 13 13.52 4.53 7.46
C GLN A 13 14.40 4.15 8.66
N GLU A 14 15.62 3.64 8.42
CA GLU A 14 16.61 3.41 9.49
C GLU A 14 17.06 4.74 10.09
N ARG A 15 17.34 5.74 9.25
CA ARG A 15 17.70 7.09 9.71
C ARG A 15 16.58 7.73 10.53
N LEU A 16 15.33 7.65 10.07
CA LEU A 16 14.18 8.18 10.82
C LEU A 16 14.00 7.48 12.17
N ALA A 17 14.30 6.18 12.26
CA ALA A 17 14.22 5.44 13.52
C ALA A 17 15.23 5.95 14.58
N GLU A 18 16.40 6.46 14.17
CA GLU A 18 17.35 7.12 15.09
C GLU A 18 16.79 8.42 15.70
N PHE A 19 15.80 9.02 15.04
CA PHE A 19 15.08 10.20 15.53
C PHE A 19 13.71 9.84 16.14
N HIS A 20 13.46 8.56 16.42
CA HIS A 20 12.18 8.05 16.96
C HIS A 20 10.98 8.37 16.07
N VAL A 21 11.22 8.52 14.76
CA VAL A 21 10.18 8.77 13.75
C VAL A 21 9.94 7.49 12.95
N ARG A 22 8.67 7.08 12.88
CA ARG A 22 8.22 5.96 12.07
C ARG A 22 7.23 6.45 11.03
N ASN A 23 7.71 6.59 9.79
CA ASN A 23 6.86 6.92 8.65
C ASN A 23 6.23 5.66 8.06
N GLN A 24 4.91 5.56 8.14
CA GLN A 24 4.10 4.51 7.52
C GLN A 24 3.43 5.09 6.29
N LYS A 25 4.19 5.27 5.20
CA LYS A 25 3.70 5.68 3.86
C LYS A 25 3.00 7.05 3.74
N LEU A 26 2.76 7.79 4.84
CA LEU A 26 2.14 9.13 4.76
C LEU A 26 2.99 10.10 3.93
N PHE A 27 4.31 10.10 4.16
CA PHE A 27 5.27 10.86 3.36
C PHE A 27 6.25 9.93 2.63
N SER A 28 7.04 10.47 1.71
CA SER A 28 8.24 9.81 1.21
C SER A 28 9.29 9.79 2.32
N SER A 29 9.76 8.59 2.69
CA SER A 29 10.73 8.43 3.78
C SER A 29 12.03 9.18 3.48
N HIS A 30 12.52 9.15 2.23
CA HIS A 30 13.67 9.95 1.81
C HIS A 30 13.42 11.46 1.97
N TYR A 31 12.26 11.92 1.53
CA TYR A 31 11.90 13.33 1.62
C TYR A 31 11.87 13.80 3.09
N LEU A 32 11.33 12.96 3.98
CA LEU A 32 11.30 13.24 5.41
C LEU A 32 12.70 13.18 6.05
N ALA A 33 13.47 12.13 5.78
CA ALA A 33 14.77 11.88 6.41
C ALA A 33 15.87 12.85 5.95
N TYR A 34 15.85 13.25 4.68
CA TYR A 34 16.94 14.01 4.05
C TYR A 34 16.52 15.40 3.59
N ARG A 35 15.30 15.59 3.06
CA ARG A 35 14.88 16.90 2.53
C ARG A 35 14.27 17.82 3.58
N LEU A 36 13.63 17.30 4.62
CA LEU A 36 13.11 18.14 5.71
C LEU A 36 14.25 18.87 6.44
N PRO A 37 15.35 18.21 6.85
CA PRO A 37 16.46 18.88 7.55
C PRO A 37 17.24 19.88 6.70
N ASP A 38 17.28 19.68 5.38
CA ASP A 38 18.00 20.54 4.44
C ASP A 38 17.26 21.85 4.10
N ARG A 39 16.01 22.03 4.55
CA ARG A 39 15.21 23.23 4.27
C ARG A 39 15.58 24.39 5.20
N ALA A 40 15.50 25.62 4.69
CA ALA A 40 15.70 26.83 5.48
C ALA A 40 14.80 26.87 6.74
N LEU A 41 13.54 26.43 6.59
CA LEU A 41 12.58 26.31 7.69
C LEU A 41 13.12 25.49 8.88
N TRP A 42 13.97 24.48 8.64
CA TRP A 42 14.53 23.63 9.69
C TRP A 42 15.45 24.38 10.64
N GLY A 43 16.21 25.36 10.13
CA GLY A 43 17.01 26.26 10.95
C GLY A 43 16.17 27.38 11.57
N GLU A 44 15.19 27.92 10.84
CA GLU A 44 14.33 29.02 11.31
C GLU A 44 13.47 28.63 12.54
N MET A 45 13.12 27.34 12.67
CA MET A 45 12.30 26.87 13.79
C MET A 45 13.07 26.55 15.08
N GLU A 46 14.41 26.69 15.10
CA GLU A 46 15.24 26.21 16.22
C GLU A 46 14.84 26.83 17.57
N ASP A 47 14.68 28.15 17.62
CA ASP A 47 14.33 28.87 18.84
C ASP A 47 12.92 28.51 19.35
N GLY A 48 11.95 28.44 18.45
CA GLY A 48 10.57 28.05 18.76
C GLY A 48 10.51 26.60 19.26
N ALA A 49 11.14 25.68 18.54
CA ALA A 49 11.21 24.28 18.91
C ALA A 49 11.86 24.09 20.29
N ARG A 50 12.94 24.82 20.60
CA ARG A 50 13.62 24.68 21.90
C ARG A 50 12.75 25.14 23.07
N GLN A 51 12.02 26.25 22.92
CA GLN A 51 11.07 26.72 23.94
C GLN A 51 9.91 25.73 24.13
N THR A 52 9.37 25.22 23.04
CA THR A 52 8.30 24.21 23.07
C THR A 52 8.76 22.92 23.72
N PHE A 53 10.00 22.47 23.45
CA PHE A 53 10.54 21.26 24.05
C PHE A 53 10.65 21.38 25.56
N GLU A 54 11.13 22.50 26.09
CA GLU A 54 11.20 22.72 27.55
C GLU A 54 9.81 22.73 28.21
N ARG A 55 8.81 23.34 27.56
CA ARG A 55 7.41 23.32 28.05
C ARG A 55 6.85 21.90 28.10
N ILE A 56 7.09 21.10 27.05
CA ILE A 56 6.66 19.70 27.01
C ILE A 56 7.40 18.86 28.07
N LYS A 57 8.72 19.05 28.24
CA LYS A 57 9.50 18.39 29.32
C LYS A 57 9.00 18.78 30.71
N ALA A 58 8.52 20.01 30.90
CA ALA A 58 7.91 20.42 32.16
C ALA A 58 6.58 19.68 32.42
N ALA A 59 5.71 19.55 31.40
CA ALA A 59 4.48 18.76 31.49
C ALA A 59 4.77 17.28 31.74
N TYR A 60 5.80 16.72 31.10
CA TYR A 60 6.24 15.34 31.34
C TYR A 60 6.70 15.11 32.79
N ARG A 61 7.46 16.04 33.36
CA ARG A 61 7.85 16.01 34.78
C ARG A 61 6.64 16.08 35.72
N ALA A 62 5.60 16.83 35.34
CA ALA A 62 4.34 16.89 36.09
C ALA A 62 3.58 15.54 36.08
N MET A 63 3.57 14.82 34.95
CA MET A 63 3.04 13.45 34.88
C MET A 63 3.74 12.50 35.86
N SER A 64 5.07 12.59 35.92
CA SER A 64 5.88 11.80 36.85
C SER A 64 5.55 12.13 38.31
N ALA A 65 5.45 13.41 38.65
CA ALA A 65 5.13 13.87 40.00
C ALA A 65 3.72 13.45 40.44
N ALA A 66 2.77 13.38 39.50
CA ALA A 66 1.40 12.94 39.74
C ALA A 66 1.22 11.41 39.66
N ASN A 67 2.29 10.65 39.40
CA ASN A 67 2.28 9.18 39.27
C ASN A 67 1.26 8.67 38.22
N LEU A 68 1.16 9.35 37.07
CA LEU A 68 0.15 9.06 36.05
C LEU A 68 0.57 8.06 34.97
N PHE A 69 1.85 7.72 34.84
CA PHE A 69 2.33 6.81 33.79
C PHE A 69 1.77 5.37 33.86
N GLY A 70 1.44 4.90 35.06
CA GLY A 70 0.80 3.60 35.29
C GLY A 70 -0.71 3.69 35.46
N ALA A 71 -1.28 4.89 35.46
CA ALA A 71 -2.70 5.10 35.69
C ALA A 71 -3.47 4.94 34.37
N LYS A 72 -4.48 4.06 34.34
CA LYS A 72 -5.46 4.00 33.25
C LYS A 72 -6.46 5.17 33.35
N ASN A 73 -5.96 6.40 33.32
CA ASN A 73 -6.72 7.62 33.53
C ASN A 73 -6.47 8.61 32.39
N GLU A 74 -7.35 8.57 31.40
CA GLU A 74 -7.30 9.39 30.19
C GLU A 74 -7.47 10.88 30.51
N ALA A 75 -8.50 11.24 31.28
CA ALA A 75 -8.81 12.62 31.63
C ALA A 75 -7.65 13.34 32.36
N GLU A 76 -6.95 12.64 33.27
CA GLU A 76 -5.78 13.22 33.93
C GLU A 76 -4.55 13.25 33.01
N THR A 77 -4.36 12.24 32.16
CA THR A 77 -3.30 12.25 31.13
C THR A 77 -3.48 13.45 30.20
N GLU A 78 -4.72 13.71 29.78
CA GLU A 78 -5.04 14.88 28.98
C GLU A 78 -4.76 16.19 29.69
N ARG A 79 -5.27 16.34 30.91
CA ARG A 79 -5.17 17.58 31.69
C ARG A 79 -3.73 17.94 32.03
N VAL A 80 -2.92 16.94 32.40
CA VAL A 80 -1.56 17.16 32.89
C VAL A 80 -0.52 17.19 31.76
N PHE A 81 -0.77 16.49 30.65
CA PHE A 81 0.20 16.38 29.56
C PHE A 81 -0.32 16.82 28.20
N ILE A 82 -1.37 16.18 27.67
CA ILE A 82 -1.76 16.36 26.25
C ILE A 82 -2.21 17.79 25.97
N ARG A 83 -3.05 18.40 26.83
CA ARG A 83 -3.49 19.80 26.67
C ARG A 83 -2.33 20.79 26.79
N PRO A 84 -1.45 20.71 27.81
CA PRO A 84 -0.23 21.51 27.84
C PRO A 84 0.67 21.31 26.61
N ALA A 85 0.75 20.09 26.06
CA ALA A 85 1.52 19.82 24.86
C ALA A 85 0.92 20.51 23.62
N PHE A 86 -0.40 20.43 23.41
CA PHE A 86 -1.08 21.19 22.35
C PHE A 86 -0.87 22.70 22.48
N GLN A 87 -0.97 23.25 23.70
CA GLN A 87 -0.68 24.65 23.98
C GLN A 87 0.79 25.02 23.75
N ALA A 88 1.71 24.09 23.97
CA ALA A 88 3.13 24.28 23.68
C ALA A 88 3.40 24.29 22.16
N LEU A 89 2.64 23.50 21.41
CA LEU A 89 2.66 23.44 19.95
C LEU A 89 1.97 24.63 19.26
N GLY A 90 1.42 25.60 20.01
CA GLY A 90 0.77 26.79 19.47
C GLY A 90 -0.73 26.68 19.28
N PHE A 91 -1.36 25.55 19.64
CA PHE A 91 -2.82 25.44 19.61
C PHE A 91 -3.43 26.12 20.84
N GLU A 92 -3.68 27.43 20.73
CA GLU A 92 -4.33 28.21 21.78
C GLU A 92 -5.85 28.04 21.80
N HIS A 93 -6.43 27.67 20.66
CA HIS A 93 -7.88 27.54 20.48
C HIS A 93 -8.26 26.11 20.08
N PHE A 94 -8.74 25.33 21.05
CA PHE A 94 -9.27 23.99 20.82
C PHE A 94 -10.48 23.71 21.72
N SER A 95 -11.36 22.83 21.27
CA SER A 95 -12.45 22.30 22.07
C SER A 95 -12.12 20.90 22.58
N VAL A 96 -12.47 20.63 23.84
CA VAL A 96 -12.38 19.31 24.47
C VAL A 96 -13.78 18.73 24.57
N GLN A 97 -13.99 17.51 24.09
CA GLN A 97 -15.26 16.79 24.12
C GLN A 97 -16.45 17.69 23.72
N PRO A 98 -16.53 18.12 22.45
CA PRO A 98 -17.52 19.10 22.01
C PRO A 98 -18.95 18.66 22.38
N SER A 99 -19.57 19.40 23.31
CA SER A 99 -20.95 19.15 23.76
C SER A 99 -21.92 19.55 22.64
N LEU A 100 -22.72 18.61 22.14
CA LEU A 100 -23.76 18.87 21.13
C LEU A 100 -25.06 18.15 21.54
N ASP A 101 -26.20 18.78 21.27
CA ASP A 101 -27.54 18.43 21.77
C ASP A 101 -28.24 17.23 21.09
N SER A 102 -27.52 16.36 20.36
CA SER A 102 -28.10 15.26 19.57
C SER A 102 -27.74 13.84 20.04
N TYR A 103 -28.58 12.86 19.67
CA TYR A 103 -28.58 11.42 20.03
C TYR A 103 -27.27 10.65 19.72
N ASP A 104 -26.29 11.28 19.07
CA ASP A 104 -25.05 10.66 18.54
C ASP A 104 -23.78 10.98 19.37
N ALA A 105 -23.94 11.26 20.67
CA ALA A 105 -22.86 11.68 21.57
C ALA A 105 -21.70 10.66 21.74
N LYS A 106 -21.84 9.41 21.25
CA LYS A 106 -20.82 8.35 21.34
C LYS A 106 -19.83 8.29 20.17
N ARG A 107 -19.94 9.17 19.16
CA ARG A 107 -19.12 9.12 17.93
C ARG A 107 -18.41 10.44 17.62
N ARG A 108 -17.63 10.99 18.56
CA ARG A 108 -16.94 12.27 18.35
C ARG A 108 -15.47 12.20 18.73
N PRO A 109 -14.58 12.91 18.00
CA PRO A 109 -13.19 13.07 18.42
C PRO A 109 -13.11 13.87 19.72
N ASP A 110 -12.11 13.56 20.54
CA ASP A 110 -11.85 14.28 21.80
C ASP A 110 -11.52 15.76 21.59
N TYR A 111 -10.87 16.09 20.47
CA TYR A 111 -10.38 17.43 20.16
C TYR A 111 -10.83 17.91 18.78
N ALA A 112 -11.18 19.19 18.72
CA ALA A 112 -11.20 19.98 17.50
C ALA A 112 -10.22 21.15 17.66
N LEU A 113 -9.25 21.25 16.76
CA LEU A 113 -8.18 22.26 16.79
C LEU A 113 -8.50 23.36 15.78
N PHE A 114 -8.44 24.63 16.21
CA PHE A 114 -8.82 25.78 15.39
C PHE A 114 -7.61 26.66 15.05
N PRO A 115 -7.61 27.32 13.88
CA PRO A 115 -6.48 28.13 13.44
C PRO A 115 -6.35 29.44 14.23
N ASP A 116 -7.46 30.00 14.71
CA ASP A 116 -7.49 31.29 15.39
C ASP A 116 -8.76 31.42 16.25
N GLN A 117 -8.81 32.53 17.01
CA GLN A 117 -9.93 32.84 17.88
C GLN A 117 -11.25 33.03 17.12
N GLU A 118 -11.22 33.64 15.94
CA GLU A 118 -12.43 33.93 15.14
C GLU A 118 -13.11 32.64 14.68
N ASN A 119 -12.34 31.69 14.14
CA ASN A 119 -12.84 30.40 13.72
C ASN A 119 -13.33 29.57 14.90
N TYR A 120 -12.64 29.64 16.04
CA TYR A 120 -13.08 29.00 17.28
C TYR A 120 -14.43 29.54 17.75
N GLU A 121 -14.58 30.86 17.88
CA GLU A 121 -15.82 31.51 18.34
C GLU A 121 -16.99 31.22 17.38
N THR A 122 -16.74 31.29 16.07
CA THR A 122 -17.74 30.92 15.05
C THR A 122 -18.20 29.48 15.21
N ALA A 123 -17.26 28.54 15.42
CA ALA A 123 -17.61 27.15 15.67
C ALA A 123 -18.41 26.99 16.97
N GLN A 124 -18.08 27.73 18.03
CA GLN A 124 -18.81 27.65 19.29
C GLN A 124 -20.26 28.16 19.18
N LEU A 125 -20.53 29.13 18.31
CA LEU A 125 -21.89 29.63 18.05
C LEU A 125 -22.76 28.60 17.33
N GLU A 126 -22.17 27.85 16.40
CA GLU A 126 -22.85 26.89 15.52
C GLU A 126 -22.60 25.42 15.92
N ARG A 127 -22.54 25.14 17.23
CA ARG A 127 -22.29 23.78 17.77
C ARG A 127 -23.30 22.72 17.28
N GLY A 128 -24.51 23.12 16.90
CA GLY A 128 -25.52 22.21 16.37
C GLY A 128 -25.27 21.73 14.93
N ASP A 129 -24.45 22.47 14.16
CA ASP A 129 -24.15 22.17 12.76
C ASP A 129 -22.72 21.64 12.62
N MET A 130 -22.61 20.32 12.44
CA MET A 130 -21.31 19.64 12.32
C MET A 130 -20.50 20.11 11.10
N LYS A 131 -21.17 20.50 10.01
CA LYS A 131 -20.52 20.99 8.80
C LYS A 131 -19.87 22.34 9.07
N VAL A 132 -20.56 23.23 9.78
CA VAL A 132 -20.01 24.54 10.15
C VAL A 132 -18.94 24.38 11.24
N TYR A 133 -19.24 23.63 12.30
CA TYR A 133 -18.33 23.44 13.43
C TYR A 133 -16.98 22.88 12.99
N TYR A 134 -16.96 21.70 12.37
CA TYR A 134 -15.71 21.08 11.94
C TYR A 134 -15.12 21.76 10.72
N GLY A 135 -15.93 22.44 9.90
CA GLY A 135 -15.45 23.20 8.75
C GLY A 135 -14.61 24.44 9.12
N LYS A 136 -14.57 24.78 10.42
CA LYS A 136 -13.71 25.82 11.01
C LYS A 136 -12.46 25.26 11.68
N ALA A 137 -12.40 23.94 11.91
CA ALA A 137 -11.24 23.28 12.49
C ALA A 137 -10.18 23.00 11.42
N ILE A 138 -8.91 23.07 11.80
CA ILE A 138 -7.75 22.70 10.96
C ILE A 138 -7.34 21.24 11.13
N ALA A 139 -7.64 20.65 12.29
CA ALA A 139 -7.41 19.24 12.58
C ALA A 139 -8.36 18.75 13.69
N ILE A 140 -8.56 17.44 13.75
CA ILE A 140 -9.20 16.76 14.88
C ILE A 140 -8.18 15.94 15.67
N GLY A 141 -8.46 15.68 16.94
CA GLY A 141 -7.58 14.89 17.79
C GLY A 141 -8.33 13.83 18.60
N GLU A 142 -7.69 12.69 18.81
CA GLU A 142 -8.11 11.64 19.74
C GLU A 142 -6.99 11.40 20.77
N ALA A 143 -7.35 11.35 22.04
CA ALA A 143 -6.44 11.12 23.14
C ALA A 143 -6.74 9.81 23.84
N LYS A 144 -5.70 9.19 24.40
CA LYS A 144 -5.80 7.98 25.20
C LYS A 144 -4.95 8.07 26.45
N TYR A 145 -5.25 7.25 27.45
CA TYR A 145 -4.43 7.13 28.65
C TYR A 145 -3.01 6.63 28.33
N TRP A 146 -2.04 7.01 29.19
CA TRP A 146 -0.64 6.65 29.02
C TRP A 146 -0.43 5.12 28.87
N ASN A 147 0.46 4.70 27.97
CA ASN A 147 0.72 3.28 27.63
C ASN A 147 -0.46 2.50 27.00
N ARG A 148 -1.59 3.14 26.65
CA ARG A 148 -2.63 2.46 25.88
C ARG A 148 -2.06 2.06 24.50
N PRO A 149 -2.18 0.80 24.05
CA PRO A 149 -1.84 0.41 22.70
C PRO A 149 -2.60 1.24 21.66
N MET A 150 -1.92 1.64 20.59
CA MET A 150 -2.49 2.48 19.53
C MET A 150 -3.25 1.70 18.45
N ASN A 151 -3.01 0.38 18.40
CA ASN A 151 -3.67 -0.57 17.50
C ASN A 151 -4.27 -1.70 18.33
N ASP A 152 -5.22 -2.43 17.73
CA ASP A 152 -5.89 -3.60 18.27
C ASP A 152 -6.85 -3.30 19.43
N ARG A 153 -7.76 -4.25 19.69
CA ARG A 153 -8.71 -4.18 20.82
C ARG A 153 -8.05 -4.61 22.12
N VAL A 154 -8.24 -3.84 23.18
CA VAL A 154 -7.76 -4.23 24.52
C VAL A 154 -8.79 -5.15 25.19
N GLN A 155 -8.55 -6.47 25.13
CA GLN A 155 -9.43 -7.45 25.80
C GLN A 155 -9.48 -7.20 27.31
N GLY A 156 -10.69 -7.04 27.86
CA GLY A 156 -10.93 -6.83 29.29
C GLY A 156 -11.05 -5.37 29.74
N ASP A 157 -10.74 -4.39 28.88
CA ASP A 157 -11.04 -2.98 29.16
C ASP A 157 -12.50 -2.67 28.81
N LYS A 158 -13.39 -2.80 29.79
CA LYS A 158 -14.84 -2.58 29.59
C LYS A 158 -15.19 -1.12 29.27
N LYS A 159 -14.29 -0.17 29.48
CA LYS A 159 -14.54 1.27 29.28
C LYS A 159 -14.22 1.74 27.87
N ASP A 160 -13.15 1.22 27.28
CA ASP A 160 -12.75 1.53 25.90
C ASP A 160 -12.12 0.28 25.26
N PRO A 161 -12.92 -0.62 24.68
CA PRO A 161 -12.44 -1.83 24.02
C PRO A 161 -12.00 -1.60 22.57
N SER A 162 -12.17 -0.38 22.03
CA SER A 162 -11.95 -0.09 20.60
C SER A 162 -10.48 0.12 20.24
N ASP A 163 -10.17 -0.20 18.98
CA ASP A 163 -8.88 0.12 18.37
C ASP A 163 -8.82 1.65 18.12
N ALA A 164 -7.87 2.32 18.79
CA ALA A 164 -7.75 3.78 18.78
C ALA A 164 -7.46 4.33 17.39
N THR A 165 -6.68 3.60 16.57
CA THR A 165 -6.40 4.00 15.18
C THR A 165 -7.64 3.91 14.32
N LYS A 166 -8.41 2.82 14.43
CA LYS A 166 -9.68 2.70 13.69
C LYS A 166 -10.70 3.76 14.12
N GLN A 167 -10.68 4.15 15.39
CA GLN A 167 -11.56 5.19 15.93
C GLN A 167 -11.28 6.56 15.28
N ILE A 168 -10.04 7.05 15.33
CA ILE A 168 -9.68 8.34 14.72
C ILE A 168 -9.90 8.34 13.21
N VAL A 169 -9.62 7.23 12.52
CA VAL A 169 -9.87 7.09 11.06
C VAL A 169 -11.37 7.19 10.76
N GLY A 170 -12.21 6.59 11.59
CA GLY A 170 -13.66 6.72 11.50
C GLY A 170 -14.13 8.17 11.66
N TYR A 171 -13.64 8.87 12.69
CA TYR A 171 -13.95 10.30 12.89
C TYR A 171 -13.49 11.17 11.74
N LEU A 172 -12.28 10.93 11.24
CA LEU A 172 -11.71 11.70 10.15
C LEU A 172 -12.50 11.52 8.85
N ARG A 173 -13.01 10.32 8.59
CA ARG A 173 -13.93 10.06 7.47
C ARG A 173 -15.22 10.86 7.63
N ASP A 174 -15.87 10.76 8.78
CA ASP A 174 -17.18 11.40 9.01
C ASP A 174 -17.04 12.94 8.96
N VAL A 175 -15.98 13.50 9.56
CA VAL A 175 -15.66 14.93 9.51
C VAL A 175 -15.37 15.41 8.10
N ALA A 176 -14.60 14.65 7.31
CA ALA A 176 -14.34 15.02 5.93
C ALA A 176 -15.62 15.01 5.08
N GLU A 177 -16.54 14.07 5.33
CA GLU A 177 -17.85 14.02 4.68
C GLU A 177 -18.72 15.22 5.06
N TRP A 178 -18.80 15.57 6.35
CA TRP A 178 -19.58 16.72 6.81
C TRP A 178 -19.05 18.05 6.25
N THR A 179 -17.73 18.18 6.13
CA THR A 179 -17.08 19.44 5.80
C THR A 179 -16.80 19.62 4.30
N ASP A 180 -17.30 18.73 3.45
CA ASP A 180 -16.94 18.67 2.01
C ASP A 180 -15.42 18.62 1.80
N GLY A 181 -14.70 17.92 2.68
CA GLY A 181 -13.26 17.72 2.62
C GLY A 181 -12.44 18.96 2.94
N LYS A 182 -12.93 19.90 3.75
CA LYS A 182 -12.13 21.02 4.28
C LYS A 182 -11.19 20.57 5.40
N THR A 183 -11.67 19.68 6.27
CA THR A 183 -10.91 19.24 7.46
C THR A 183 -10.43 17.81 7.24
N ASN A 184 -9.14 17.65 6.95
CA ASN A 184 -8.55 16.38 6.52
C ASN A 184 -7.44 15.84 7.43
N TRP A 185 -7.05 16.58 8.47
CA TRP A 185 -5.97 16.18 9.37
C TRP A 185 -6.50 15.61 10.68
N GLY A 186 -5.88 14.52 11.12
CA GLY A 186 -6.19 13.86 12.40
C GLY A 186 -4.93 13.58 13.21
N ILE A 187 -4.99 13.81 14.52
CA ILE A 187 -3.91 13.50 15.47
C ILE A 187 -4.42 12.44 16.44
N LEU A 188 -3.65 11.37 16.66
CA LEU A 188 -3.93 10.38 17.72
C LEU A 188 -2.75 10.33 18.68
N THR A 189 -3.00 10.44 19.97
CA THR A 189 -1.95 10.37 20.99
C THR A 189 -2.38 9.63 22.25
N ASN A 190 -1.44 8.89 22.86
CA ASN A 190 -1.56 8.33 24.20
C ASN A 190 -0.61 9.07 25.18
N GLY A 191 -0.17 10.27 24.80
CA GLY A 191 0.90 11.04 25.46
C GLY A 191 2.30 10.62 25.00
N LYS A 192 2.59 9.32 25.01
CA LYS A 192 3.89 8.75 24.60
C LYS A 192 4.10 8.83 23.08
N LEU A 193 3.21 8.20 22.33
CA LEU A 193 3.24 8.12 20.87
C LEU A 193 2.28 9.14 20.29
N TRP A 194 2.69 9.80 19.22
CA TRP A 194 1.87 10.76 18.48
C TRP A 194 1.79 10.35 17.02
N ARG A 195 0.57 10.16 16.52
CA ARG A 195 0.30 9.80 15.13
C ARG A 195 -0.38 10.92 14.38
N LEU A 196 0.10 11.20 13.18
CA LEU A 196 -0.49 12.14 12.23
C LEU A 196 -1.15 11.36 11.09
N PHE A 197 -2.40 11.68 10.80
CA PHE A 197 -3.21 11.09 9.72
C PHE A 197 -3.68 12.17 8.76
N TYR A 198 -3.82 11.78 7.49
CA TYR A 198 -4.41 12.61 6.45
C TYR A 198 -5.49 11.85 5.71
N ARG A 199 -6.71 12.42 5.63
CA ARG A 199 -7.88 11.74 5.06
C ARG A 199 -7.68 11.32 3.61
N ARG A 200 -7.01 12.15 2.82
CA ARG A 200 -6.80 11.88 1.38
C ARG A 200 -5.55 11.03 1.11
N ALA A 201 -4.92 10.48 2.14
CA ALA A 201 -3.92 9.44 1.95
C ALA A 201 -4.61 8.14 1.51
N ASP A 202 -3.94 7.37 0.65
CA ASP A 202 -4.40 6.01 0.29
C ASP A 202 -4.57 5.19 1.57
N TYR A 203 -5.68 4.48 1.79
CA TYR A 203 -5.95 3.69 2.99
C TYR A 203 -5.48 4.36 4.31
N THR A 204 -6.24 5.34 4.81
CA THR A 204 -5.84 6.23 5.92
C THR A 204 -5.39 5.50 7.18
N ALA A 205 -5.91 4.30 7.48
CA ALA A 205 -5.51 3.55 8.67
C ALA A 205 -4.08 2.97 8.62
N GLU A 206 -3.48 2.82 7.44
CA GLU A 206 -2.08 2.41 7.28
C GLU A 206 -1.15 3.59 6.99
N ASN A 207 -1.70 4.72 6.58
CA ASN A 207 -0.93 5.83 6.06
C ASN A 207 -0.85 6.95 7.10
N TYR A 208 0.11 6.80 8.00
CA TYR A 208 0.35 7.73 9.10
C TYR A 208 1.83 7.95 9.37
N LEU A 209 2.14 9.02 10.07
CA LEU A 209 3.45 9.24 10.69
C LEU A 209 3.30 8.98 12.19
N GLU A 210 4.21 8.25 12.81
CA GLU A 210 4.26 8.05 14.27
C GLU A 210 5.58 8.58 14.84
N ILE A 211 5.52 9.28 15.97
CA ILE A 211 6.70 9.78 16.69
C ILE A 211 6.62 9.34 18.16
N ASP A 212 7.69 8.73 18.68
CA ASP A 212 7.83 8.40 20.10
C ASP A 212 8.40 9.60 20.88
N LEU A 213 7.50 10.44 21.38
CA LEU A 213 7.85 11.66 22.11
C LEU A 213 8.48 11.33 23.48
N GLU A 214 8.11 10.22 24.12
CA GLU A 214 8.70 9.82 25.40
C GLU A 214 10.18 9.46 25.23
N ALA A 215 10.52 8.70 24.19
CA ALA A 215 11.90 8.36 23.88
C ALA A 215 12.75 9.62 23.62
N ILE A 216 12.22 10.57 22.84
CA ILE A 216 12.85 11.87 22.57
C ILE A 216 13.11 12.65 23.87
N ILE A 217 12.12 12.70 24.78
CA ILE A 217 12.25 13.38 26.07
C ILE A 217 13.30 12.70 26.96
N HIS A 218 13.31 11.36 27.04
CA HIS A 218 14.26 10.61 27.88
C HIS A 218 15.71 10.77 27.43
N GLU A 219 15.94 10.79 26.12
CA GLU A 219 17.26 10.98 25.54
C GLU A 219 17.69 12.46 25.48
N ASP A 220 16.78 13.38 25.81
CA ASP A 220 16.94 14.83 25.62
C ASP A 220 17.39 15.18 24.17
N ASN A 221 16.84 14.45 23.20
CA ASN A 221 17.28 14.50 21.81
C ASN A 221 16.58 15.64 21.05
N PHE A 222 17.17 16.84 21.09
CA PHE A 222 16.61 18.03 20.45
C PHE A 222 16.49 17.92 18.93
N GLU A 223 17.42 17.24 18.25
CA GLU A 223 17.34 17.04 16.80
C GLU A 223 16.14 16.17 16.41
N ALA A 224 15.85 15.13 17.19
CA ALA A 224 14.63 14.34 17.03
C ALA A 224 13.37 15.17 17.32
N PHE A 225 13.41 16.02 18.35
CA PHE A 225 12.29 16.89 18.68
C PHE A 225 11.90 17.87 17.56
N LYS A 226 12.86 18.32 16.73
CA LYS A 226 12.54 19.17 15.57
C LYS A 226 11.59 18.50 14.57
N TYR A 227 11.64 17.18 14.40
CA TYR A 227 10.65 16.45 13.59
C TYR A 227 9.25 16.55 14.19
N PHE A 228 9.14 16.38 15.51
CA PHE A 228 7.89 16.52 16.24
C PHE A 228 7.32 17.93 16.08
N TYR A 229 8.15 18.96 16.32
CA TYR A 229 7.73 20.36 16.20
C TYR A 229 7.29 20.71 14.76
N ALA A 230 8.11 20.39 13.75
CA ALA A 230 7.82 20.74 12.36
C ALA A 230 6.49 20.18 11.85
N LEU A 231 6.12 18.97 12.29
CA LEU A 231 4.99 18.22 11.73
C LEU A 231 3.72 18.32 12.56
N LEU A 232 3.82 18.76 13.82
CA LEU A 232 2.69 18.83 14.76
C LEU A 232 2.47 20.21 15.35
N SER A 233 3.24 21.26 15.01
CA SER A 233 2.94 22.62 15.45
C SER A 233 1.70 23.19 14.75
N HIS A 234 1.04 24.14 15.39
CA HIS A 234 -0.12 24.85 14.86
C HIS A 234 0.13 25.40 13.45
N GLU A 235 1.27 26.05 13.23
CA GLU A 235 1.63 26.67 11.96
C GLU A 235 1.72 25.66 10.80
N ALA A 236 2.01 24.40 11.11
CA ALA A 236 2.08 23.32 10.12
C ALA A 236 0.71 23.06 9.46
N PHE A 237 -0.39 23.28 10.19
CA PHE A 237 -1.77 23.03 9.76
C PHE A 237 -2.50 24.27 9.25
N VAL A 238 -2.01 25.48 9.55
CA VAL A 238 -2.68 26.71 9.13
C VAL A 238 -2.56 26.90 7.63
N THR A 239 -3.72 27.10 6.99
CA THR A 239 -3.82 27.40 5.56
C THR A 239 -3.15 28.74 5.25
N GLN A 240 -2.22 28.74 4.29
CA GLN A 240 -1.56 29.97 3.85
C GLN A 240 -2.51 30.79 2.97
N PRO A 241 -2.64 32.13 3.18
CA PRO A 241 -3.57 32.96 2.42
C PRO A 241 -3.35 32.98 0.90
N VAL A 242 -2.11 32.77 0.45
CA VAL A 242 -1.73 32.85 -0.96
C VAL A 242 -1.95 31.53 -1.69
N GLU A 243 -1.51 30.41 -1.10
CA GLU A 243 -1.60 29.09 -1.73
C GLU A 243 -2.95 28.40 -1.49
N GLY A 244 -3.69 28.82 -0.45
CA GLY A 244 -4.97 28.20 -0.08
C GLY A 244 -4.84 26.79 0.50
N ILE A 245 -3.61 26.36 0.83
CA ILE A 245 -3.30 25.08 1.48
C ILE A 245 -2.33 25.32 2.66
N SER A 246 -2.31 24.36 3.59
CA SER A 246 -1.37 24.36 4.73
C SER A 246 0.05 24.00 4.32
N TRP A 247 1.03 24.30 5.18
CA TRP A 247 2.40 23.85 4.96
C TRP A 247 2.50 22.33 4.88
N LEU A 248 1.78 21.60 5.74
CA LEU A 248 1.72 20.13 5.70
C LEU A 248 1.18 19.61 4.37
N GLU A 249 0.12 20.21 3.82
CA GLU A 249 -0.42 19.82 2.51
C GLU A 249 0.55 20.13 1.37
N SER A 250 1.21 21.29 1.40
CA SER A 250 2.25 21.65 0.43
C SER A 250 3.45 20.70 0.51
N TYR A 251 3.86 20.32 1.73
CA TYR A 251 4.93 19.35 1.97
C TYR A 251 4.54 17.93 1.51
N LEU A 252 3.32 17.49 1.81
CA LEU A 252 2.75 16.23 1.35
C LEU A 252 2.73 16.16 -0.18
N LYS A 253 2.27 17.24 -0.84
CA LYS A 253 2.30 17.37 -2.30
C LYS A 253 3.72 17.27 -2.84
N GLY A 254 4.68 18.00 -2.27
CA GLY A 254 6.09 17.92 -2.69
C GLY A 254 6.69 16.51 -2.53
N SER A 255 6.30 15.79 -1.48
CA SER A 255 6.66 14.39 -1.25
C SER A 255 6.05 13.44 -2.31
N ALA A 256 4.78 13.66 -2.68
CA ALA A 256 4.12 12.89 -3.74
C ALA A 256 4.70 13.18 -5.13
N ASP A 257 4.98 14.45 -5.43
CA ASP A 257 5.63 14.90 -6.67
C ASP A 257 7.04 14.31 -6.80
N TYR A 258 7.80 14.25 -5.70
CA TYR A 258 9.11 13.59 -5.66
C TYR A 258 9.02 12.11 -6.03
N SER A 259 8.07 11.38 -5.42
CA SER A 259 7.85 9.95 -5.71
C SER A 259 7.41 9.73 -7.16
N THR A 260 6.53 10.58 -7.69
CA THR A 260 6.07 10.53 -9.10
C THR A 260 7.21 10.82 -10.06
N GLY A 261 8.06 11.80 -9.74
CA GLY A 261 9.26 12.14 -10.49
C GLY A 261 10.25 10.98 -10.55
N ILE A 262 10.48 10.29 -9.43
CA ILE A 262 11.28 9.06 -9.40
C ILE A 262 10.68 8.01 -10.32
N THR A 263 9.38 7.71 -10.19
CA THR A 263 8.73 6.69 -11.03
C THR A 263 8.93 6.95 -12.51
N LYS A 264 8.73 8.20 -12.95
CA LYS A 264 8.89 8.56 -14.36
C LYS A 264 10.35 8.41 -14.83
N ARG A 265 11.31 8.88 -14.02
CA ARG A 265 12.73 8.73 -14.35
C ARG A 265 13.16 7.27 -14.37
N LEU A 266 12.77 6.50 -13.36
CA LEU A 266 13.06 5.08 -13.24
C LEU A 266 12.50 4.31 -14.44
N LYS A 267 11.28 4.66 -14.87
CA LYS A 267 10.67 4.12 -16.08
C LYS A 267 11.55 4.37 -17.31
N GLU A 268 11.91 5.62 -17.59
CA GLU A 268 12.77 6.00 -18.72
C GLU A 268 14.14 5.30 -18.66
N LEU A 269 14.79 5.29 -17.49
CA LEU A 269 16.09 4.65 -17.24
C LEU A 269 16.05 3.13 -17.43
N ILE A 270 14.97 2.48 -16.97
CA ILE A 270 14.77 1.04 -17.15
C ILE A 270 14.71 0.71 -18.64
N PHE A 271 13.95 1.49 -19.41
CA PHE A 271 13.79 1.27 -20.84
C PHE A 271 15.06 1.54 -21.63
N GLU A 272 15.68 2.69 -21.40
CA GLU A 272 16.76 3.17 -22.26
C GLU A 272 18.11 2.54 -21.94
N LYS A 273 18.31 2.08 -20.70
CA LYS A 273 19.63 1.61 -20.22
C LYS A 273 19.58 0.22 -19.63
N VAL A 274 18.75 0.01 -18.60
CA VAL A 274 18.78 -1.25 -17.83
C VAL A 274 18.41 -2.43 -18.71
N PHE A 275 17.27 -2.35 -19.40
CA PHE A 275 16.79 -3.48 -20.20
C PHE A 275 17.72 -3.79 -21.37
N ASP A 276 18.22 -2.77 -22.07
CA ASP A 276 19.18 -2.92 -23.17
C ASP A 276 20.47 -3.63 -22.70
N GLY A 277 21.02 -3.21 -21.56
CA GLY A 277 22.20 -3.84 -20.95
C GLY A 277 21.96 -5.29 -20.52
N LEU A 278 20.81 -5.60 -19.92
CA LEU A 278 20.46 -6.97 -19.54
C LEU A 278 20.36 -7.89 -20.78
N VAL A 279 19.67 -7.45 -21.82
CA VAL A 279 19.55 -8.23 -23.08
C VAL A 279 20.92 -8.41 -23.72
N GLN A 280 21.73 -7.35 -23.78
CA GLN A 280 23.11 -7.42 -24.30
C GLN A 280 23.94 -8.45 -23.55
N GLY A 281 23.86 -8.47 -22.22
CA GLY A 281 24.62 -9.43 -21.42
C GLY A 281 24.19 -10.88 -21.62
N PHE A 282 22.90 -11.18 -21.74
CA PHE A 282 22.45 -12.55 -22.01
C PHE A 282 22.78 -13.02 -23.42
N VAL A 283 22.64 -12.15 -24.43
CA VAL A 283 23.05 -12.46 -25.81
C VAL A 283 24.56 -12.71 -25.88
N GLN A 284 25.35 -11.88 -25.19
CA GLN A 284 26.80 -12.07 -25.08
C GLN A 284 27.15 -13.41 -24.41
N TYR A 285 26.52 -13.73 -23.27
CA TYR A 285 26.73 -15.01 -22.59
C TYR A 285 26.45 -16.19 -23.51
N ARG A 286 25.31 -16.18 -24.22
CA ARG A 286 24.91 -17.25 -25.13
C ARG A 286 25.87 -17.42 -26.30
N ARG A 287 26.43 -16.33 -26.84
CA ARG A 287 27.44 -16.37 -27.89
C ARG A 287 28.77 -16.93 -27.40
N GLU A 288 29.29 -16.38 -26.31
CA GLU A 288 30.63 -16.67 -25.83
C GLU A 288 30.72 -18.02 -25.10
N LYS A 289 29.71 -18.38 -24.32
CA LYS A 289 29.71 -19.61 -23.51
C LYS A 289 29.02 -20.79 -24.18
N LEU A 290 28.00 -20.54 -25.01
CA LEU A 290 27.25 -21.61 -25.67
C LEU A 290 27.53 -21.73 -27.17
N GLY A 291 28.30 -20.78 -27.74
CA GLY A 291 28.65 -20.80 -29.17
C GLY A 291 27.47 -20.51 -30.10
N ILE A 292 26.39 -19.91 -29.60
CA ILE A 292 25.20 -19.60 -30.41
C ILE A 292 25.52 -18.42 -31.32
N THR A 293 25.46 -18.61 -32.64
CA THR A 293 25.80 -17.55 -33.60
C THR A 293 24.60 -16.69 -34.00
N ARG A 294 23.38 -17.24 -33.94
CA ARG A 294 22.13 -16.58 -34.34
C ARG A 294 21.01 -16.96 -33.38
N GLU A 295 20.22 -15.98 -32.95
CA GLU A 295 19.08 -16.22 -32.06
C GLU A 295 17.80 -16.46 -32.87
N GLU A 296 17.13 -17.58 -32.60
CA GLU A 296 15.79 -17.86 -33.12
C GLU A 296 14.72 -17.05 -32.38
N GLU A 297 13.55 -16.88 -32.99
CA GLU A 297 12.45 -16.10 -32.41
C GLU A 297 12.00 -16.62 -31.02
N THR A 298 12.00 -17.95 -30.85
CA THR A 298 11.74 -18.60 -29.56
C THR A 298 12.79 -18.24 -28.51
N SER A 299 14.06 -18.14 -28.90
CA SER A 299 15.16 -17.77 -28.01
C SER A 299 15.13 -16.28 -27.67
N LYS A 300 14.83 -15.40 -28.64
CA LYS A 300 14.64 -13.96 -28.38
C LYS A 300 13.51 -13.73 -27.38
N ARG A 301 12.38 -14.44 -27.54
CA ARG A 301 11.27 -14.40 -26.58
C ARG A 301 11.70 -14.86 -25.18
N ALA A 302 12.45 -15.95 -25.09
CA ALA A 302 12.95 -16.45 -23.80
C ALA A 302 13.93 -15.46 -23.14
N ILE A 303 14.83 -14.82 -23.91
CA ILE A 303 15.73 -13.77 -23.43
C ILE A 303 14.91 -12.60 -22.87
N PHE A 304 13.92 -12.13 -23.63
CA PHE A 304 13.05 -11.04 -23.21
C PHE A 304 12.35 -11.34 -21.88
N GLN A 305 11.76 -12.54 -21.75
CA GLN A 305 11.08 -12.95 -20.52
C GLN A 305 12.04 -13.17 -19.34
N GLY A 306 13.25 -13.66 -19.61
CA GLY A 306 14.32 -13.74 -18.61
C GLY A 306 14.68 -12.35 -18.07
N CYS A 307 14.98 -11.39 -18.95
CA CYS A 307 15.27 -10.01 -18.57
C CYS A 307 14.13 -9.39 -17.76
N LEU A 308 12.89 -9.59 -18.20
CA LEU A 308 11.69 -9.07 -17.54
C LEU A 308 11.54 -9.67 -16.13
N THR A 309 11.68 -10.99 -16.02
CA THR A 309 11.63 -11.70 -14.73
C THR A 309 12.73 -11.23 -13.78
N LEU A 310 13.96 -11.04 -14.29
CA LEU A 310 15.08 -10.57 -13.48
C LEU A 310 14.83 -9.16 -12.96
N LEU A 311 14.41 -8.25 -13.83
CA LEU A 311 14.07 -6.89 -13.47
C LEU A 311 12.96 -6.86 -12.40
N TYR A 312 11.94 -7.69 -12.54
CA TYR A 312 10.84 -7.78 -11.59
C TYR A 312 11.32 -8.31 -10.23
N ARG A 313 12.19 -9.33 -10.22
CA ARG A 313 12.81 -9.84 -8.98
C ARG A 313 13.62 -8.75 -8.28
N LEU A 314 14.39 -7.97 -9.03
CA LEU A 314 15.19 -6.87 -8.48
C LEU A 314 14.31 -5.77 -7.90
N LEU A 315 13.33 -5.26 -8.65
CA LEU A 315 12.44 -4.20 -8.19
C LEU A 315 11.59 -4.62 -7.00
N PHE A 316 11.13 -5.88 -6.98
CA PHE A 316 10.47 -6.47 -5.82
C PHE A 316 11.36 -6.46 -4.59
N LEU A 317 12.60 -6.93 -4.70
CA LEU A 317 13.54 -6.95 -3.58
C LEU A 317 13.87 -5.54 -3.09
N LEU A 318 14.09 -4.60 -4.02
CA LEU A 318 14.30 -3.19 -3.68
C LEU A 318 13.11 -2.64 -2.86
N ASN A 319 11.87 -2.93 -3.28
CA ASN A 319 10.68 -2.48 -2.56
C ASN A 319 10.50 -3.19 -1.22
N ALA A 320 10.63 -4.53 -1.18
CA ALA A 320 10.40 -5.34 0.01
C ALA A 320 11.46 -5.12 1.10
N GLU A 321 12.74 -4.99 0.73
CA GLU A 321 13.82 -4.64 1.67
C GLU A 321 13.68 -3.20 2.17
N SER A 322 13.35 -2.24 1.29
CA SER A 322 13.18 -0.82 1.69
C SER A 322 11.98 -0.58 2.62
N ARG A 323 10.98 -1.46 2.57
CA ARG A 323 9.79 -1.43 3.46
C ARG A 323 9.93 -2.32 4.70
N LEU A 324 11.09 -2.92 4.92
CA LEU A 324 11.36 -3.84 6.04
C LEU A 324 10.34 -5.01 6.10
N LEU A 325 9.89 -5.46 4.92
CA LEU A 325 9.06 -6.65 4.76
C LEU A 325 9.89 -7.94 4.83
N LEU A 326 11.19 -7.82 4.51
CA LEU A 326 12.20 -8.86 4.65
C LEU A 326 13.05 -8.58 5.91
N PRO A 327 13.70 -9.59 6.52
CA PRO A 327 14.33 -9.49 7.84
C PRO A 327 15.67 -8.75 7.80
N MET A 328 15.64 -7.46 7.45
CA MET A 328 16.82 -6.57 7.35
C MET A 328 17.51 -6.30 8.69
N ASP A 329 16.80 -6.51 9.79
CA ASP A 329 17.31 -6.49 11.17
C ASP A 329 18.17 -7.73 11.49
N ASN A 330 17.94 -8.85 10.80
CA ASN A 330 18.78 -10.03 10.90
C ASN A 330 20.09 -9.80 10.12
N ARG A 331 21.20 -9.66 10.85
CA ARG A 331 22.53 -9.44 10.26
C ARG A 331 22.89 -10.47 9.17
N SER A 332 22.57 -11.75 9.39
CA SER A 332 22.88 -12.81 8.42
C SER A 332 22.06 -12.67 7.13
N TYR A 333 20.79 -12.26 7.23
CA TYR A 333 20.01 -11.92 6.04
C TYR A 333 20.59 -10.68 5.35
N ARG A 334 20.84 -9.60 6.12
CA ARG A 334 21.35 -8.32 5.60
C ARG A 334 22.62 -8.50 4.77
N GLU A 335 23.56 -9.33 5.21
CA GLU A 335 24.80 -9.64 4.48
C GLU A 335 24.58 -10.37 3.14
N ARG A 336 23.41 -10.99 2.93
CA ARG A 336 23.02 -11.73 1.72
C ARG A 336 21.96 -10.99 0.89
N SER A 337 21.47 -9.86 1.38
CA SER A 337 20.35 -9.14 0.81
C SER A 337 20.76 -8.40 -0.48
N LEU A 338 19.79 -7.86 -1.22
CA LEU A 338 20.07 -7.03 -2.38
C LEU A 338 20.81 -5.75 -1.96
N ARG A 339 20.45 -5.17 -0.80
CA ARG A 339 21.16 -4.05 -0.19
C ARG A 339 22.66 -4.30 -0.01
N ALA A 340 23.07 -5.48 0.46
CA ALA A 340 24.51 -5.79 0.59
C ALA A 340 25.22 -5.83 -0.77
N LEU A 341 24.56 -6.35 -1.82
CA LEU A 341 25.11 -6.31 -3.17
C LEU A 341 25.26 -4.87 -3.69
N MET A 342 24.29 -4.01 -3.40
CA MET A 342 24.35 -2.59 -3.75
C MET A 342 25.49 -1.84 -3.04
N GLU A 343 25.66 -2.09 -1.74
CA GLU A 343 26.77 -1.55 -0.95
C GLU A 343 28.13 -1.98 -1.53
N ARG A 344 28.21 -3.23 -1.95
CA ARG A 344 29.40 -3.78 -2.60
C ARG A 344 29.67 -3.10 -3.95
N ILE A 345 28.66 -3.01 -4.81
CA ILE A 345 28.71 -2.31 -6.11
C ILE A 345 29.18 -0.87 -5.91
N TRP A 346 28.63 -0.17 -4.92
CA TRP A 346 29.03 1.20 -4.60
C TRP A 346 30.50 1.31 -4.20
N LYS A 347 31.00 0.43 -3.33
CA LYS A 347 32.41 0.41 -2.90
C LYS A 347 33.36 0.08 -4.04
N GLU A 348 32.90 -0.71 -5.00
CA GLU A 348 33.68 -1.12 -6.17
C GLU A 348 33.57 -0.11 -7.34
N ARG A 349 32.87 1.01 -7.17
CA ARG A 349 32.68 2.03 -8.20
C ARG A 349 34.03 2.57 -8.71
N GLY A 350 34.15 2.68 -10.03
CA GLY A 350 35.39 3.12 -10.71
C GLY A 350 36.48 2.05 -10.85
N GLN A 351 36.29 0.85 -10.30
CA GLN A 351 37.22 -0.28 -10.52
C GLN A 351 36.96 -0.93 -11.89
N ARG A 352 38.03 -1.43 -12.53
CA ARG A 352 37.90 -2.20 -13.79
C ARG A 352 37.30 -3.58 -13.51
N ARG A 353 36.30 -3.96 -14.30
CA ARG A 353 35.63 -5.27 -14.22
C ARG A 353 36.04 -6.15 -15.38
N THR A 354 36.18 -7.45 -15.14
CA THR A 354 36.39 -8.42 -16.23
C THR A 354 35.04 -8.77 -16.85
N GLN A 355 35.06 -9.21 -18.12
CA GLN A 355 33.87 -9.60 -18.87
C GLN A 355 33.32 -10.97 -18.44
N HIS A 356 34.00 -11.73 -17.58
CA HIS A 356 33.69 -13.14 -17.33
C HIS A 356 33.53 -13.51 -15.84
N ASP A 357 33.45 -12.52 -14.95
CA ASP A 357 33.10 -12.76 -13.55
C ASP A 357 31.58 -12.80 -13.37
N PHE A 358 31.10 -13.70 -12.51
CA PHE A 358 29.66 -13.97 -12.26
C PHE A 358 29.30 -13.94 -10.77
N ASP A 359 30.12 -13.35 -9.91
CA ASP A 359 29.90 -13.41 -8.47
C ASP A 359 28.70 -12.56 -7.99
N TYR A 360 28.38 -11.46 -8.68
CA TYR A 360 27.14 -10.72 -8.45
C TYR A 360 25.91 -11.56 -8.84
N TRP A 361 25.98 -12.27 -9.96
CA TRP A 361 24.91 -13.20 -10.37
C TRP A 361 24.72 -14.31 -9.35
N ASN A 362 25.81 -14.92 -8.90
CA ASN A 362 25.78 -15.93 -7.85
C ASN A 362 25.19 -15.41 -6.52
N HIS A 363 25.44 -14.14 -6.18
CA HIS A 363 24.80 -13.49 -5.04
C HIS A 363 23.28 -13.43 -5.21
N LEU A 364 22.81 -12.94 -6.36
CA LEU A 364 21.38 -12.86 -6.67
C LEU A 364 20.71 -14.23 -6.73
N ALA A 365 21.31 -15.21 -7.39
CA ALA A 365 20.77 -16.56 -7.48
C ALA A 365 20.58 -17.17 -6.08
N ARG A 366 21.56 -17.02 -5.19
CA ARG A 366 21.41 -17.44 -3.78
C ARG A 366 20.29 -16.69 -3.07
N LEU A 367 20.19 -15.38 -3.26
CA LEU A 367 19.11 -14.58 -2.67
C LEU A 367 17.74 -15.01 -3.18
N PHE A 368 17.58 -15.22 -4.50
CA PHE A 368 16.33 -15.72 -5.09
C PHE A 368 15.95 -17.09 -4.52
N ASN A 369 16.92 -17.98 -4.32
CA ASN A 369 16.70 -19.27 -3.68
C ASN A 369 16.25 -19.12 -2.23
N LEU A 370 16.89 -18.24 -1.45
CA LEU A 370 16.50 -17.96 -0.07
C LEU A 370 15.06 -17.44 0.00
N ILE A 371 14.67 -16.55 -0.90
CA ILE A 371 13.30 -16.00 -0.94
C ILE A 371 12.30 -17.09 -1.34
N ASN A 372 12.59 -17.88 -2.38
CA ASN A 372 11.69 -18.95 -2.81
C ASN A 372 11.52 -20.02 -1.72
N ASP A 373 12.63 -20.59 -1.24
CA ASP A 373 12.63 -21.77 -0.37
C ASP A 373 12.39 -21.43 1.10
N GLY A 374 12.56 -20.16 1.48
CA GLY A 374 12.61 -19.68 2.87
C GLY A 374 13.86 -20.13 3.62
N ALA A 375 14.18 -19.43 4.70
CA ALA A 375 15.32 -19.73 5.57
C ALA A 375 14.97 -19.39 7.03
N PRO A 376 14.50 -20.38 7.82
CA PRO A 376 14.15 -20.20 9.23
C PRO A 376 15.25 -19.54 10.07
N GLU A 377 16.51 -19.90 9.83
CA GLU A 377 17.70 -19.37 10.50
C GLU A 377 17.88 -17.85 10.32
N PHE A 378 17.31 -17.30 9.25
CA PHE A 378 17.32 -15.87 8.94
C PHE A 378 16.01 -15.18 9.27
N ASN A 379 15.09 -15.88 9.92
CA ASN A 379 13.72 -15.40 10.13
C ASN A 379 12.98 -15.12 8.81
N LEU A 380 13.31 -15.87 7.75
CA LEU A 380 12.77 -15.68 6.42
C LEU A 380 11.75 -16.79 6.12
N PRO A 381 10.45 -16.50 6.05
CA PRO A 381 9.45 -17.50 5.70
C PRO A 381 9.54 -17.89 4.22
N ARG A 382 8.94 -19.02 3.85
CA ARG A 382 8.89 -19.46 2.45
C ARG A 382 7.98 -18.57 1.62
N TYR A 383 8.51 -17.97 0.54
CA TYR A 383 7.72 -17.22 -0.43
C TYR A 383 7.48 -18.03 -1.71
N ASN A 384 7.02 -19.28 -1.54
CA ASN A 384 6.71 -20.21 -2.63
C ASN A 384 5.70 -19.62 -3.64
N GLY A 385 6.10 -19.55 -4.91
CA GLY A 385 5.21 -19.47 -6.07
C GLY A 385 5.19 -18.14 -6.84
N GLY A 386 5.15 -18.23 -8.17
CA GLY A 386 5.11 -17.10 -9.10
C GLY A 386 6.52 -16.68 -9.56
N LEU A 387 6.84 -15.41 -9.36
CA LEU A 387 8.06 -14.74 -9.84
C LEU A 387 9.39 -15.42 -9.45
N PHE A 388 9.48 -15.99 -8.24
CA PHE A 388 10.69 -16.67 -7.72
C PHE A 388 10.69 -18.19 -7.94
N LYS A 389 9.74 -18.72 -8.73
CA LYS A 389 9.74 -20.15 -9.10
C LYS A 389 11.07 -20.56 -9.72
N ARG A 390 11.35 -21.85 -9.57
CA ARG A 390 12.56 -22.49 -10.09
C ARG A 390 12.18 -23.72 -10.92
N PRO A 391 11.77 -23.54 -12.18
CA PRO A 391 11.56 -24.66 -13.09
C PRO A 391 12.85 -25.44 -13.30
N ASP A 392 12.74 -26.72 -13.68
CA ASP A 392 13.93 -27.52 -14.01
C ASP A 392 14.60 -26.95 -15.29
N PRO A 393 15.87 -26.50 -15.22
CA PRO A 393 16.56 -25.92 -16.38
C PRO A 393 16.76 -26.90 -17.54
N ASN A 394 16.58 -28.20 -17.29
CA ASN A 394 16.64 -29.24 -18.32
C ASN A 394 15.32 -29.44 -19.06
N THR A 395 14.21 -28.89 -18.58
CA THR A 395 12.93 -28.93 -19.31
C THR A 395 13.07 -28.21 -20.65
N PRO A 396 12.68 -28.84 -21.77
CA PRO A 396 12.65 -28.20 -23.08
C PRO A 396 11.72 -26.98 -23.11
N LEU A 397 12.11 -25.94 -23.86
CA LEU A 397 11.40 -24.65 -23.90
C LEU A 397 9.94 -24.79 -24.40
N ASP A 398 9.68 -25.72 -25.32
CA ASP A 398 8.37 -26.01 -25.91
C ASP A 398 7.40 -26.72 -24.95
N GLN A 399 7.90 -27.25 -23.83
CA GLN A 399 7.10 -27.90 -22.79
C GLN A 399 6.75 -26.97 -21.62
N LEU A 400 7.35 -25.77 -21.58
CA LEU A 400 7.13 -24.80 -20.51
C LEU A 400 5.84 -24.04 -20.74
N LYS A 401 5.14 -23.74 -19.65
CA LYS A 401 4.09 -22.72 -19.70
C LYS A 401 4.72 -21.34 -19.83
N GLU A 402 3.96 -20.41 -20.38
CA GLU A 402 4.45 -19.07 -20.65
C GLU A 402 5.00 -18.37 -19.39
N GLU A 403 4.32 -18.53 -18.25
CA GLU A 403 4.75 -17.98 -16.97
C GLU A 403 6.01 -18.65 -16.38
N GLU A 404 6.47 -19.77 -16.94
CA GLU A 404 7.64 -20.53 -16.48
C GLU A 404 8.89 -20.22 -17.30
N ILE A 405 8.76 -19.70 -18.52
CA ILE A 405 9.88 -19.45 -19.45
C ILE A 405 10.90 -18.48 -18.84
N GLY A 406 10.44 -17.35 -18.31
CA GLY A 406 11.33 -16.35 -17.70
C GLY A 406 12.11 -16.90 -16.50
N PRO A 407 11.45 -17.47 -15.48
CA PRO A 407 12.15 -18.14 -14.37
C PRO A 407 13.09 -19.26 -14.82
N TRP A 408 12.67 -20.11 -15.76
CA TRP A 408 13.50 -21.16 -16.34
C TRP A 408 14.76 -20.60 -17.00
N PHE A 409 14.61 -19.50 -17.75
CA PHE A 409 15.73 -18.85 -18.43
C PHE A 409 16.80 -18.40 -17.43
N LEU A 410 16.38 -17.86 -16.28
CA LEU A 410 17.29 -17.42 -15.21
C LEU A 410 17.93 -18.58 -14.43
N GLU A 411 17.33 -19.78 -14.42
CA GLU A 411 17.98 -20.97 -13.87
C GLU A 411 19.01 -21.57 -14.84
N LYS A 412 18.85 -21.31 -16.14
CA LYS A 412 19.66 -21.92 -17.21
C LYS A 412 20.85 -21.08 -17.64
N TYR A 413 20.75 -19.75 -17.57
CA TYR A 413 21.76 -18.82 -18.09
C TYR A 413 22.19 -17.81 -17.04
N GLU A 414 23.45 -17.39 -17.11
CA GLU A 414 24.05 -16.46 -16.14
C GLU A 414 24.32 -15.10 -16.80
N LEU A 415 24.34 -14.04 -15.98
CA LEU A 415 24.66 -12.69 -16.44
C LEU A 415 25.99 -12.23 -15.85
N ALA A 416 26.92 -11.81 -16.72
CA ALA A 416 28.23 -11.34 -16.27
C ALA A 416 28.13 -10.06 -15.44
N ASN A 417 29.09 -9.87 -14.53
CA ASN A 417 29.16 -8.73 -13.63
C ASN A 417 29.11 -7.38 -14.31
N LEU A 418 29.71 -7.25 -15.49
CA LEU A 418 29.74 -6.00 -16.24
C LEU A 418 28.31 -5.46 -16.45
N HIS A 419 27.42 -6.32 -16.95
CA HIS A 419 26.03 -5.96 -17.26
C HIS A 419 25.18 -5.83 -16.00
N LEU A 420 25.40 -6.72 -15.02
CA LEU A 420 24.63 -6.70 -13.79
C LEU A 420 24.99 -5.50 -12.89
N TYR A 421 26.26 -5.08 -12.91
CA TYR A 421 26.72 -3.86 -12.24
C TYR A 421 25.97 -2.65 -12.76
N ASP A 422 25.99 -2.44 -14.08
CA ASP A 422 25.37 -1.27 -14.71
C ASP A 422 23.86 -1.27 -14.44
N ALA A 423 23.20 -2.43 -14.57
CA ALA A 423 21.78 -2.56 -14.28
C ALA A 423 21.44 -2.19 -12.82
N ILE A 424 22.16 -2.75 -11.84
CA ILE A 424 21.90 -2.46 -10.43
C ILE A 424 22.26 -1.02 -10.08
N GLU A 425 23.38 -0.47 -10.57
CA GLU A 425 23.78 0.91 -10.31
C GLU A 425 22.69 1.90 -10.79
N GLN A 426 22.20 1.71 -12.01
CA GLN A 426 21.15 2.56 -12.59
C GLN A 426 19.81 2.43 -11.84
N LEU A 427 19.47 1.23 -11.35
CA LEU A 427 18.26 1.00 -10.56
C LEU A 427 18.34 1.56 -9.14
N THR A 428 19.53 1.86 -8.62
CA THR A 428 19.69 2.13 -7.19
C THR A 428 20.17 3.53 -6.86
N PHE A 429 20.94 4.15 -7.75
CA PHE A 429 21.50 5.49 -7.51
C PHE A 429 20.87 6.51 -8.43
N ASP A 430 20.43 7.65 -7.87
CA ASP A 430 20.05 8.82 -8.67
C ASP A 430 21.33 9.51 -9.16
N LEU A 431 21.74 9.19 -10.38
CA LEU A 431 22.98 9.67 -11.01
C LEU A 431 22.88 11.12 -11.52
N GLU A 432 21.69 11.74 -11.49
CA GLU A 432 21.44 13.10 -12.00
C GLU A 432 21.49 14.17 -10.90
N VAL A 433 21.56 13.78 -9.63
CA VAL A 433 21.67 14.75 -8.52
C VAL A 433 23.09 15.33 -8.47
N PRO A 434 23.30 16.66 -8.66
CA PRO A 434 24.63 17.22 -8.92
C PRO A 434 25.53 17.39 -7.68
N THR A 435 25.14 16.93 -6.49
CA THR A 435 25.90 17.18 -5.27
C THR A 435 27.00 16.14 -5.04
N PRO A 436 28.29 16.54 -4.99
CA PRO A 436 29.44 15.62 -4.90
C PRO A 436 29.56 14.84 -3.58
N SER A 437 28.82 15.23 -2.54
CA SER A 437 28.99 14.67 -1.20
C SER A 437 28.14 13.44 -0.94
N VAL A 438 27.00 13.28 -1.62
CA VAL A 438 26.11 12.14 -1.38
C VAL A 438 25.26 11.84 -2.63
N SER A 439 25.54 10.75 -3.35
CA SER A 439 24.60 10.28 -4.38
C SER A 439 23.34 9.76 -3.69
N ALA A 440 22.18 10.35 -4.03
CA ALA A 440 20.92 10.00 -3.40
C ALA A 440 20.48 8.60 -3.84
N PHE A 441 20.27 7.71 -2.87
CA PHE A 441 19.66 6.40 -3.13
C PHE A 441 18.21 6.60 -3.58
N ILE A 442 17.77 5.82 -4.57
CA ILE A 442 16.35 5.79 -4.96
C ILE A 442 15.56 5.08 -3.86
N ASP A 443 14.72 5.82 -3.14
CA ASP A 443 13.90 5.25 -2.08
C ASP A 443 12.67 4.51 -2.63
N TYR A 444 12.74 3.19 -2.62
CA TYR A 444 11.65 2.32 -3.05
C TYR A 444 10.54 2.18 -1.99
N SER A 445 10.71 2.67 -0.75
CA SER A 445 9.69 2.54 0.29
C SER A 445 8.41 3.31 -0.04
N SER A 446 8.55 4.50 -0.64
CA SER A 446 7.45 5.37 -1.05
C SER A 446 6.92 5.08 -2.45
N LEU A 447 7.57 4.19 -3.22
CA LEU A 447 7.03 3.71 -4.47
C LEU A 447 5.87 2.75 -4.17
N GLY A 448 4.66 3.28 -4.29
CA GLY A 448 3.43 2.50 -4.22
C GLY A 448 3.44 1.38 -5.25
N VAL A 449 2.68 0.33 -4.96
CA VAL A 449 2.47 -0.80 -5.88
C VAL A 449 2.03 -0.34 -7.27
N ARG A 450 1.21 0.71 -7.30
CA ARG A 450 0.73 1.38 -8.52
C ARG A 450 1.88 1.84 -9.44
N HIS A 451 2.89 2.47 -8.88
CA HIS A 451 4.04 3.00 -9.63
C HIS A 451 4.87 1.88 -10.26
N LEU A 452 4.99 0.75 -9.57
CA LEU A 452 5.66 -0.43 -10.12
C LEU A 452 4.85 -1.01 -11.29
N GLY A 453 3.52 -1.13 -11.14
CA GLY A 453 2.62 -1.56 -12.21
C GLY A 453 2.77 -0.74 -13.51
N GLU A 454 2.85 0.59 -13.39
CA GLU A 454 3.04 1.49 -14.55
C GLU A 454 4.38 1.30 -15.29
N ILE A 455 5.44 0.95 -14.56
CA ILE A 455 6.75 0.61 -15.14
C ILE A 455 6.64 -0.70 -15.90
N TYR A 456 6.00 -1.70 -15.27
CA TYR A 456 5.89 -3.05 -15.79
C TYR A 456 5.00 -3.19 -17.01
N GLU A 457 3.83 -2.57 -17.03
CA GLU A 457 2.93 -2.62 -18.19
C GLU A 457 3.58 -2.00 -19.42
N GLY A 458 4.34 -0.91 -19.25
CA GLY A 458 5.07 -0.31 -20.36
C GLY A 458 6.08 -1.26 -20.99
N LEU A 459 6.66 -2.19 -20.22
CA LEU A 459 7.64 -3.16 -20.71
C LEU A 459 7.02 -4.26 -21.56
N LEU A 460 5.74 -4.57 -21.41
CA LEU A 460 5.09 -5.66 -22.15
C LEU A 460 4.94 -5.38 -23.65
N GLU A 461 5.19 -4.14 -24.11
CA GLU A 461 5.05 -3.69 -25.51
C GLU A 461 6.29 -3.98 -26.39
N PHE A 462 7.34 -4.53 -25.80
CA PHE A 462 8.66 -4.60 -26.43
C PHE A 462 9.04 -6.01 -26.86
N LYS A 463 9.85 -6.07 -27.91
CA LYS A 463 10.45 -7.30 -28.42
C LYS A 463 11.96 -7.11 -28.54
N VAL A 464 12.68 -8.22 -28.34
CA VAL A 464 14.13 -8.27 -28.55
C VAL A 464 14.37 -8.64 -30.00
N GLU A 465 15.18 -7.83 -30.67
CA GLU A 465 15.72 -8.12 -31.99
C GLU A 465 17.25 -8.10 -31.96
N ILE A 466 17.87 -8.78 -32.93
CA ILE A 466 19.33 -8.82 -33.09
C ILE A 466 19.69 -8.26 -34.46
N ALA A 467 20.69 -7.39 -34.53
CA ALA A 467 21.18 -6.85 -35.79
C ALA A 467 22.01 -7.90 -36.56
N GLU A 468 21.39 -8.86 -37.23
CA GLU A 468 22.13 -10.00 -37.80
C GLU A 468 22.83 -9.72 -39.15
N GLU A 469 22.23 -8.91 -40.03
CA GLU A 469 22.71 -8.75 -41.42
C GLU A 469 23.59 -7.50 -41.61
N GLU A 470 23.16 -6.38 -41.04
CA GLU A 470 23.85 -5.10 -41.10
C GLU A 470 23.59 -4.31 -39.81
N PRO A 471 24.41 -3.29 -39.51
CA PRO A 471 24.14 -2.41 -38.38
C PRO A 471 22.76 -1.76 -38.49
N VAL A 472 22.11 -1.53 -37.36
CA VAL A 472 20.82 -0.84 -37.30
C VAL A 472 20.96 0.47 -36.53
N CYS A 473 20.17 1.47 -36.92
CA CYS A 473 20.22 2.81 -36.36
C CYS A 473 18.87 3.20 -35.77
N ALA A 474 18.89 3.71 -34.53
CA ALA A 474 17.73 4.37 -33.93
C ALA A 474 17.66 5.81 -34.45
N VAL A 475 16.63 6.10 -35.26
CA VAL A 475 16.43 7.40 -35.90
C VAL A 475 15.14 8.09 -35.45
N GLY A 476 15.08 9.41 -35.56
CA GLY A 476 13.88 10.21 -35.32
C GLY A 476 14.01 11.16 -34.12
N SER A 477 12.90 11.42 -33.42
CA SER A 477 12.91 12.25 -32.21
C SER A 477 13.21 11.41 -30.97
N LYS A 478 13.87 11.98 -29.93
CA LYS A 478 14.17 11.25 -28.68
C LYS A 478 12.96 10.55 -28.05
N LYS A 479 11.76 11.12 -28.18
CA LYS A 479 10.51 10.53 -27.63
C LYS A 479 9.85 9.46 -28.54
N LYS A 480 10.28 9.35 -29.80
CA LYS A 480 9.76 8.40 -30.80
C LYS A 480 10.89 7.96 -31.71
N LEU A 481 11.73 7.07 -31.19
CA LEU A 481 12.76 6.40 -31.98
C LEU A 481 12.12 5.32 -32.87
N GLN A 482 12.70 5.14 -34.06
CA GLN A 482 12.40 4.06 -34.98
C GLN A 482 13.73 3.39 -35.37
N TRP A 483 13.77 2.06 -35.36
CA TRP A 483 14.94 1.32 -35.81
C TRP A 483 14.87 1.12 -37.33
N LYS A 484 15.93 1.51 -38.03
CA LYS A 484 16.12 1.28 -39.47
C LYS A 484 17.43 0.56 -39.72
N LYS A 485 17.51 -0.21 -40.79
CA LYS A 485 18.81 -0.72 -41.27
C LYS A 485 19.72 0.45 -41.65
N ARG A 486 21.04 0.32 -41.48
CA ARG A 486 21.99 1.41 -41.78
C ARG A 486 21.86 1.89 -43.22
N SER A 487 21.58 0.98 -44.15
CA SER A 487 21.30 1.23 -45.57
C SER A 487 20.02 2.06 -45.84
N GLU A 488 19.06 2.07 -44.91
CA GLU A 488 17.77 2.76 -45.03
C GLU A 488 17.78 4.17 -44.39
N VAL A 489 18.86 4.55 -43.72
CA VAL A 489 19.01 5.86 -43.05
C VAL A 489 19.35 6.93 -44.08
N THR A 490 18.54 7.99 -44.14
CA THR A 490 18.76 9.14 -45.05
C THR A 490 19.46 10.31 -44.35
N GLU A 491 19.98 11.29 -45.10
CA GLU A 491 20.62 12.49 -44.52
C GLU A 491 19.67 13.34 -43.66
N SER A 492 18.35 13.21 -43.86
CA SER A 492 17.34 13.88 -43.03
C SER A 492 17.08 13.19 -41.68
N ASP A 493 17.53 11.94 -41.52
CA ASP A 493 17.33 11.17 -40.30
C ASP A 493 18.35 11.58 -39.23
N THR A 494 17.88 12.00 -38.06
CA THR A 494 18.74 12.19 -36.88
C THR A 494 18.98 10.83 -36.22
N VAL A 495 20.22 10.32 -36.30
CA VAL A 495 20.66 9.08 -35.65
C VAL A 495 21.03 9.34 -34.20
N HIS A 496 20.44 8.61 -33.26
CA HIS A 496 20.77 8.69 -31.83
C HIS A 496 21.67 7.55 -31.38
N PHE A 497 21.41 6.34 -31.87
CA PHE A 497 22.15 5.13 -31.50
C PHE A 497 22.40 4.26 -32.71
N ILE A 498 23.53 3.54 -32.70
CA ILE A 498 23.89 2.56 -33.73
C ILE A 498 24.22 1.26 -33.02
N LYS A 499 23.57 0.18 -33.44
CA LYS A 499 23.82 -1.18 -32.97
C LYS A 499 24.55 -1.95 -34.06
N GLN A 500 25.71 -2.47 -33.72
CA GLN A 500 26.57 -3.22 -34.64
C GLN A 500 26.02 -4.61 -34.91
N ILE A 501 26.58 -5.26 -35.93
CA ILE A 501 26.18 -6.63 -36.26
C ILE A 501 26.34 -7.53 -35.03
N GLY A 502 25.24 -8.19 -34.70
CA GLY A 502 25.09 -9.09 -33.60
C GLY A 502 24.77 -8.43 -32.26
N GLU A 503 24.65 -7.11 -32.18
CA GLU A 503 24.14 -6.46 -30.97
C GLU A 503 22.62 -6.54 -30.92
N PRO A 504 22.04 -6.77 -29.73
CA PRO A 504 20.60 -6.69 -29.56
C PRO A 504 20.11 -5.25 -29.55
N TYR A 505 18.86 -5.09 -29.96
CA TYR A 505 18.10 -3.85 -29.85
C TYR A 505 16.64 -4.17 -29.54
N ILE A 506 15.97 -3.20 -28.92
CA ILE A 506 14.59 -3.36 -28.46
C ILE A 506 13.68 -2.61 -29.42
N THR A 507 12.71 -3.31 -30.01
CA THR A 507 11.67 -2.69 -30.83
C THR A 507 10.38 -2.55 -30.02
N ASN A 508 9.64 -1.46 -30.26
CA ASN A 508 8.29 -1.29 -29.72
C ASN A 508 7.30 -1.60 -30.83
N ASP A 509 6.41 -2.56 -30.60
CA ASP A 509 5.38 -2.91 -31.53
C ASP A 509 4.16 -1.99 -31.32
N LYS A 510 4.23 -0.76 -31.87
CA LYS A 510 3.15 0.26 -31.70
C LYS A 510 1.77 -0.23 -32.16
N GLY A 511 1.72 -1.25 -33.01
CA GLY A 511 0.49 -1.93 -33.42
C GLY A 511 -0.11 -2.77 -32.29
N GLU A 512 0.72 -3.48 -31.53
CA GLU A 512 0.28 -4.36 -30.43
C GLU A 512 -0.38 -3.58 -29.29
N ARG A 513 0.07 -2.38 -28.93
CA ARG A 513 -0.59 -1.60 -27.86
C ARG A 513 -2.03 -1.20 -28.20
N LYS A 514 -2.28 -0.79 -29.45
CA LYS A 514 -3.65 -0.51 -29.92
C LYS A 514 -4.47 -1.79 -30.10
N ALA A 515 -3.83 -2.89 -30.50
CA ALA A 515 -4.49 -4.17 -30.71
C ALA A 515 -4.84 -4.90 -29.38
N THR A 516 -3.99 -4.78 -28.36
CA THR A 516 -4.15 -5.43 -27.04
C THR A 516 -4.84 -4.56 -26.01
N GLY A 517 -4.94 -3.24 -26.24
CA GLY A 517 -5.59 -2.33 -25.29
C GLY A 517 -4.82 -2.14 -23.97
N SER A 518 -3.52 -2.43 -23.95
CA SER A 518 -2.65 -2.35 -22.77
C SER A 518 -2.40 -0.89 -22.32
N TYR A 519 -3.44 -0.23 -21.81
CA TYR A 519 -3.38 1.10 -21.23
C TYR A 519 -3.73 1.03 -19.76
N TYR A 520 -2.80 1.53 -18.95
CA TYR A 520 -3.05 1.76 -17.54
C TYR A 520 -4.25 2.70 -17.34
N THR A 521 -5.13 2.34 -16.42
CA THR A 521 -6.27 3.20 -16.04
C THR A 521 -5.81 4.22 -14.99
N PRO A 522 -5.93 5.54 -15.26
CA PRO A 522 -5.59 6.58 -14.29
C PRO A 522 -6.29 6.37 -12.94
N HIS A 523 -5.58 6.67 -11.86
CA HIS A 523 -6.05 6.40 -10.49
C HIS A 523 -7.41 7.02 -10.16
N TYR A 524 -7.64 8.28 -10.52
CA TYR A 524 -8.92 8.95 -10.28
C TYR A 524 -10.10 8.25 -10.99
N ILE A 525 -9.85 7.55 -12.10
CA ILE A 525 -10.88 6.76 -12.80
C ILE A 525 -11.14 5.47 -12.03
N VAL A 526 -10.09 4.79 -11.57
CA VAL A 526 -10.22 3.56 -10.77
C VAL A 526 -10.97 3.83 -9.48
N GLU A 527 -10.57 4.85 -8.73
CA GLU A 527 -11.22 5.27 -7.48
C GLU A 527 -12.71 5.56 -7.72
N TYR A 528 -13.01 6.40 -8.72
CA TYR A 528 -14.39 6.73 -9.07
C TYR A 528 -15.22 5.48 -9.41
N ILE A 529 -14.72 4.59 -10.27
CA ILE A 529 -15.44 3.39 -10.68
C ILE A 529 -15.65 2.46 -9.47
N VAL A 530 -14.64 2.22 -8.65
CA VAL A 530 -14.73 1.33 -7.49
C VAL A 530 -15.71 1.90 -6.46
N GLU A 531 -15.64 3.20 -6.18
CA GLU A 531 -16.55 3.88 -5.26
C GLU A 531 -18.01 3.81 -5.73
N HIS A 532 -18.26 3.91 -7.03
CA HIS A 532 -19.61 3.89 -7.60
C HIS A 532 -20.14 2.47 -7.89
N THR A 533 -19.29 1.43 -7.83
CA THR A 533 -19.68 0.03 -8.05
C THR A 533 -19.78 -0.75 -6.76
N ILE A 534 -18.73 -0.74 -5.94
CA ILE A 534 -18.65 -1.49 -4.68
C ILE A 534 -19.26 -0.68 -3.53
N GLY A 535 -19.02 0.63 -3.49
CA GLY A 535 -19.47 1.53 -2.43
C GLY A 535 -20.97 1.46 -2.12
N PRO A 536 -21.89 1.47 -3.11
CA PRO A 536 -23.32 1.35 -2.86
C PRO A 536 -23.70 0.04 -2.15
N GLN A 537 -23.06 -1.09 -2.49
CA GLN A 537 -23.34 -2.37 -1.84
C GLN A 537 -22.89 -2.37 -0.38
N LEU A 538 -21.71 -1.81 -0.11
CA LEU A 538 -21.19 -1.70 1.26
C LEU A 538 -22.07 -0.79 2.12
N ARG A 539 -22.51 0.36 1.60
CA ARG A 539 -23.48 1.25 2.28
C ARG A 539 -24.81 0.54 2.55
N ARG A 540 -25.32 -0.20 1.55
CA ARG A 540 -26.54 -0.99 1.69
C ARG A 540 -26.43 -2.03 2.80
N PHE A 541 -25.33 -2.75 2.92
CA PHE A 541 -25.15 -3.76 3.99
C PHE A 541 -25.21 -3.14 5.39
N ARG A 542 -24.59 -1.97 5.56
CA ARG A 542 -24.67 -1.18 6.80
C ARG A 542 -26.11 -0.78 7.13
N GLN A 543 -26.82 -0.26 6.13
CA GLN A 543 -28.19 0.21 6.27
C GLN A 543 -29.15 -0.93 6.62
N GLU A 544 -29.06 -2.06 5.94
CA GLU A 544 -29.88 -3.24 6.21
C GLU A 544 -29.62 -3.81 7.62
N LYS A 545 -28.38 -3.75 8.12
CA LYS A 545 -28.09 -4.10 9.52
C LYS A 545 -28.77 -3.16 10.51
N ALA A 546 -28.74 -1.85 10.25
CA ALA A 546 -29.42 -0.87 11.10
C ALA A 546 -30.94 -1.10 11.12
N TRP A 547 -31.54 -1.41 9.96
CA TRP A 547 -32.96 -1.79 9.90
C TRP A 547 -33.24 -3.09 10.64
N PHE A 548 -32.40 -4.12 10.48
CA PHE A 548 -32.54 -5.37 11.23
C PHE A 548 -32.51 -5.14 12.75
N ASP A 549 -31.58 -4.32 13.24
CA ASP A 549 -31.49 -4.00 14.67
C ASP A 549 -32.71 -3.24 15.17
N GLN A 550 -33.26 -2.32 14.38
CA GLN A 550 -34.52 -1.64 14.69
C GLN A 550 -35.69 -2.62 14.79
N LEU A 551 -35.77 -3.61 13.88
CA LEU A 551 -36.82 -4.64 13.92
C LEU A 551 -36.66 -5.57 15.12
N GLN A 552 -35.43 -6.00 15.44
CA GLN A 552 -35.15 -6.86 16.60
C GLN A 552 -35.40 -6.14 17.93
N ALA A 553 -35.19 -4.82 17.99
CA ALA A 553 -35.51 -4.02 19.16
C ALA A 553 -37.01 -3.75 19.33
N SER A 554 -37.83 -4.00 18.30
CA SER A 554 -39.27 -3.91 18.42
C SER A 554 -39.82 -5.10 19.22
N GLU A 555 -40.89 -4.87 19.99
CA GLU A 555 -41.61 -5.96 20.68
C GLU A 555 -42.48 -6.80 19.71
N VAL A 556 -42.45 -6.48 18.41
CA VAL A 556 -43.30 -7.09 17.39
C VAL A 556 -42.58 -8.27 16.75
N ASP A 557 -43.16 -9.46 16.85
CA ASP A 557 -42.71 -10.61 16.08
C ASP A 557 -43.21 -10.49 14.62
N PHE A 558 -42.40 -9.83 13.78
CA PHE A 558 -42.75 -9.59 12.39
C PHE A 558 -42.95 -10.87 11.56
N GLN A 559 -42.26 -11.98 11.89
CA GLN A 559 -42.46 -13.25 11.18
C GLN A 559 -43.81 -13.86 11.53
N LYS A 560 -44.17 -13.88 12.82
CA LYS A 560 -45.48 -14.32 13.27
C LYS A 560 -46.58 -13.41 12.73
N LEU A 561 -46.39 -12.10 12.81
CA LEU A 561 -47.33 -11.10 12.27
C LEU A 561 -47.54 -11.31 10.76
N TYR A 562 -46.47 -11.51 9.99
CA TYR A 562 -46.59 -11.79 8.55
C TYR A 562 -47.36 -13.09 8.27
N GLN A 563 -47.10 -14.16 9.03
CA GLN A 563 -47.82 -15.43 8.92
C GLN A 563 -49.31 -15.30 9.28
N GLU A 564 -49.62 -14.56 10.36
CA GLU A 564 -51.00 -14.28 10.76
C GLU A 564 -51.73 -13.49 9.69
N ILE A 565 -51.11 -12.43 9.14
CA ILE A 565 -51.76 -11.61 8.12
C ILE A 565 -51.90 -12.37 6.79
N THR A 566 -50.93 -13.20 6.38
CA THR A 566 -51.03 -13.99 5.15
C THR A 566 -52.04 -15.14 5.24
N GLN A 567 -52.42 -15.56 6.44
CA GLN A 567 -53.48 -16.55 6.68
C GLN A 567 -54.86 -15.91 6.91
N ASP A 568 -54.92 -14.60 7.14
CA ASP A 568 -56.14 -13.84 7.38
C ASP A 568 -56.65 -13.17 6.09
N GLU A 569 -57.58 -13.83 5.40
CA GLU A 569 -58.20 -13.32 4.16
C GLU A 569 -59.23 -12.19 4.39
N SER A 570 -59.45 -11.77 5.65
CA SER A 570 -60.39 -10.69 5.98
C SER A 570 -59.94 -9.33 5.42
N GLU A 571 -60.88 -8.40 5.25
CA GLU A 571 -60.57 -7.02 4.85
C GLU A 571 -59.68 -6.30 5.89
N GLU A 572 -59.73 -6.73 7.15
CA GLU A 572 -58.87 -6.19 8.21
C GLU A 572 -57.42 -6.72 8.09
N GLY A 573 -57.25 -8.01 7.76
CA GLY A 573 -55.96 -8.61 7.42
C GLY A 573 -55.32 -7.92 6.21
N LYS A 574 -56.08 -7.72 5.13
CA LYS A 574 -55.62 -6.98 3.94
C LYS A 574 -55.22 -5.53 4.27
N ALA A 575 -55.98 -4.83 5.12
CA ALA A 575 -55.63 -3.47 5.55
C ALA A 575 -54.34 -3.42 6.40
N ARG A 576 -54.09 -4.42 7.24
CA ARG A 576 -52.83 -4.54 8.01
C ARG A 576 -51.63 -4.81 7.10
N LEU A 577 -51.78 -5.71 6.12
CA LEU A 577 -50.78 -5.97 5.08
C LEU A 577 -50.48 -4.70 4.29
N GLN A 578 -51.52 -3.96 3.90
CA GLN A 578 -51.41 -2.72 3.16
C GLN A 578 -50.75 -1.61 3.99
N THR A 579 -51.04 -1.50 5.28
CA THR A 579 -50.41 -0.53 6.19
C THR A 579 -48.92 -0.84 6.39
N LEU A 580 -48.58 -2.13 6.58
CA LEU A 580 -47.20 -2.60 6.70
C LEU A 580 -46.42 -2.36 5.40
N TRP A 581 -47.07 -2.51 4.25
CA TRP A 581 -46.54 -2.17 2.94
C TRP A 581 -46.42 -0.66 2.71
N GLU A 582 -47.37 0.14 3.18
CA GLU A 582 -47.38 1.61 3.08
C GLU A 582 -46.28 2.25 3.92
N LEU A 583 -45.96 1.69 5.10
CA LEU A 583 -44.79 2.07 5.90
C LEU A 583 -43.47 1.85 5.14
N CYS A 584 -43.43 0.88 4.23
CA CYS A 584 -42.28 0.60 3.36
C CYS A 584 -42.28 1.45 2.09
N LYS A 585 -43.41 2.03 1.70
CA LYS A 585 -43.60 2.68 0.40
C LYS A 585 -42.83 3.99 0.23
N SER A 586 -42.43 4.61 1.35
CA SER A 586 -41.56 5.81 1.35
C SER A 586 -40.07 5.49 1.16
N ASP A 587 -39.66 4.23 1.33
CA ASP A 587 -38.30 3.73 1.16
C ASP A 587 -38.33 2.33 0.53
N GLU A 588 -38.26 2.30 -0.80
CA GLU A 588 -38.28 1.06 -1.60
C GLU A 588 -37.19 0.06 -1.16
N GLY A 589 -36.04 0.55 -0.68
CA GLY A 589 -34.96 -0.27 -0.14
C GLY A 589 -35.38 -1.00 1.13
N ARG A 590 -36.06 -0.29 2.05
CA ARG A 590 -36.59 -0.85 3.29
C ARG A 590 -37.68 -1.88 3.04
N GLY A 591 -38.54 -1.65 2.05
CA GLY A 591 -39.57 -2.61 1.62
C GLY A 591 -38.98 -3.91 1.10
N ASN A 592 -38.01 -3.82 0.18
CA ASN A 592 -37.30 -4.98 -0.34
C ASN A 592 -36.57 -5.74 0.78
N PHE A 593 -35.93 -5.04 1.70
CA PHE A 593 -35.28 -5.64 2.88
C PHE A 593 -36.29 -6.40 3.76
N LEU A 594 -37.46 -5.83 4.05
CA LEU A 594 -38.47 -6.48 4.89
C LEU A 594 -39.02 -7.76 4.26
N LEU A 595 -39.30 -7.75 2.95
CA LEU A 595 -39.68 -8.97 2.23
C LEU A 595 -38.61 -10.06 2.32
N THR A 596 -37.37 -9.64 2.10
CA THR A 596 -36.17 -10.48 2.16
C THR A 596 -35.96 -11.08 3.56
N TYR A 597 -36.21 -10.30 4.62
CA TYR A 597 -36.15 -10.73 6.01
C TYR A 597 -37.26 -11.74 6.38
N LEU A 598 -38.45 -11.59 5.81
CA LEU A 598 -39.60 -12.46 6.09
C LEU A 598 -39.55 -13.78 5.33
N ASP A 599 -38.71 -13.89 4.30
CA ASP A 599 -38.41 -15.16 3.63
C ASP A 599 -37.63 -16.11 4.56
N ARG A 600 -37.98 -17.40 4.55
CA ARG A 600 -37.65 -18.39 5.61
C ARG A 600 -36.15 -18.76 5.71
N GLU A 601 -35.31 -18.25 4.82
CA GLU A 601 -33.90 -18.65 4.68
C GLU A 601 -32.89 -17.77 5.46
N TRP A 602 -33.32 -16.74 6.20
CA TRP A 602 -32.38 -15.80 6.83
C TRP A 602 -32.07 -16.12 8.30
N THR A 603 -30.86 -16.62 8.57
CA THR A 603 -30.32 -16.74 9.94
C THR A 603 -29.78 -15.40 10.47
N ARG A 604 -29.72 -15.24 11.80
CA ARG A 604 -29.28 -13.99 12.51
C ARG A 604 -27.95 -13.40 12.02
N HIS A 605 -27.02 -14.23 11.52
CA HIS A 605 -25.70 -13.76 11.07
C HIS A 605 -25.64 -13.38 9.58
N ASN A 606 -26.69 -13.63 8.78
CA ASN A 606 -26.68 -13.29 7.35
C ASN A 606 -26.95 -11.80 7.09
N PHE A 607 -27.33 -10.98 8.09
CA PHE A 607 -27.38 -9.52 7.99
C PHE A 607 -26.12 -8.83 8.55
N ASP A 608 -25.15 -9.59 9.06
CA ASP A 608 -23.89 -9.02 9.52
C ASP A 608 -23.13 -8.36 8.34
N PRO A 609 -22.85 -7.06 8.40
CA PRO A 609 -22.33 -6.33 7.24
C PRO A 609 -20.89 -6.74 6.90
N ALA A 610 -20.06 -7.07 7.90
CA ALA A 610 -18.70 -7.57 7.67
C ALA A 610 -18.69 -8.93 6.95
N THR A 611 -19.54 -9.85 7.39
CA THR A 611 -19.71 -11.17 6.77
C THR A 611 -20.15 -11.04 5.32
N ARG A 612 -21.10 -10.14 5.03
CA ARG A 612 -21.60 -9.91 3.67
C ARG A 612 -20.57 -9.24 2.77
N ALA A 613 -19.82 -8.26 3.29
CA ALA A 613 -18.71 -7.66 2.57
C ALA A 613 -17.67 -8.71 2.15
N LEU A 614 -17.33 -9.65 3.05
CA LEU A 614 -16.43 -10.77 2.74
C LEU A 614 -17.01 -11.84 1.79
N LYS A 615 -18.30 -11.76 1.45
CA LYS A 615 -18.96 -12.62 0.46
C LYS A 615 -19.04 -11.97 -0.92
N LEU A 616 -18.76 -10.67 -1.06
CA LEU A 616 -18.73 -9.99 -2.35
C LEU A 616 -17.77 -10.69 -3.31
N LYS A 617 -18.11 -10.70 -4.59
CA LYS A 617 -17.30 -11.26 -5.68
C LYS A 617 -17.05 -10.15 -6.69
N VAL A 618 -15.81 -9.69 -6.77
CA VAL A 618 -15.34 -8.66 -7.69
C VAL A 618 -14.49 -9.35 -8.74
N LEU A 619 -14.89 -9.21 -10.01
CA LEU A 619 -14.20 -9.78 -11.15
C LEU A 619 -13.68 -8.64 -12.03
N ASP A 620 -12.37 -8.66 -12.31
CA ASP A 620 -11.76 -7.85 -13.36
C ASP A 620 -11.35 -8.76 -14.55
N PRO A 621 -12.13 -8.78 -15.65
CA PRO A 621 -11.91 -9.71 -16.76
C PRO A 621 -10.80 -9.28 -17.73
N ALA A 622 -10.12 -8.15 -17.48
CA ALA A 622 -8.97 -7.68 -18.25
C ALA A 622 -8.03 -6.89 -17.32
N MET A 623 -7.58 -7.56 -16.27
CA MET A 623 -7.08 -6.89 -15.06
C MET A 623 -5.75 -6.15 -15.22
N GLY A 624 -4.97 -6.43 -16.27
CA GLY A 624 -3.63 -5.89 -16.42
C GLY A 624 -2.78 -6.13 -15.17
N SER A 625 -2.13 -5.08 -14.67
CA SER A 625 -1.36 -5.11 -13.41
C SER A 625 -2.19 -5.22 -12.12
N GLY A 626 -3.52 -5.35 -12.21
CA GLY A 626 -4.43 -5.56 -11.09
C GLY A 626 -4.85 -4.29 -10.36
N HIS A 627 -4.77 -3.11 -10.99
CA HIS A 627 -5.01 -1.82 -10.32
C HIS A 627 -6.43 -1.71 -9.72
N PHE A 628 -7.47 -2.13 -10.45
CA PHE A 628 -8.83 -2.18 -9.92
C PHE A 628 -8.96 -3.18 -8.76
N LEU A 629 -8.28 -4.33 -8.84
CA LEU A 629 -8.35 -5.36 -7.81
C LEU A 629 -7.69 -4.90 -6.51
N VAL A 630 -6.55 -4.21 -6.57
CA VAL A 630 -5.92 -3.59 -5.39
C VAL A 630 -6.89 -2.61 -4.73
N HIS A 631 -7.49 -1.70 -5.51
CA HIS A 631 -8.47 -0.73 -5.00
C HIS A 631 -9.73 -1.38 -4.41
N ALA A 632 -10.22 -2.44 -5.04
CA ALA A 632 -11.35 -3.20 -4.53
C ALA A 632 -11.01 -3.86 -3.18
N VAL A 633 -9.79 -4.41 -3.02
CA VAL A 633 -9.33 -4.96 -1.75
C VAL A 633 -9.31 -3.88 -0.68
N ASP A 634 -8.70 -2.73 -0.95
CA ASP A 634 -8.63 -1.62 -0.02
C ASP A 634 -10.04 -1.18 0.41
N SER A 635 -10.90 -0.86 -0.55
CA SER A 635 -12.26 -0.36 -0.32
C SER A 635 -13.11 -1.31 0.54
N ILE A 636 -13.09 -2.61 0.21
CA ILE A 636 -13.84 -3.62 0.98
C ILE A 636 -13.21 -3.77 2.37
N SER A 637 -11.88 -3.76 2.48
CA SER A 637 -11.17 -3.96 3.75
C SER A 637 -11.40 -2.81 4.73
N GLU A 638 -11.40 -1.56 4.25
CA GLU A 638 -11.79 -0.39 5.04
C GLU A 638 -13.19 -0.58 5.62
N CYS A 639 -14.16 -0.91 4.77
CA CYS A 639 -15.54 -1.09 5.20
C CYS A 639 -15.71 -2.26 6.17
N VAL A 640 -15.01 -3.39 5.96
CA VAL A 640 -15.02 -4.51 6.93
C VAL A 640 -14.45 -4.07 8.28
N ALA A 641 -13.33 -3.34 8.30
CA ALA A 641 -12.76 -2.83 9.54
C ALA A 641 -13.73 -1.90 10.28
N LEU A 642 -14.41 -1.03 9.54
CA LEU A 642 -15.44 -0.12 10.06
C LEU A 642 -16.64 -0.89 10.62
N PHE A 643 -17.12 -1.91 9.90
CA PHE A 643 -18.22 -2.76 10.37
C PHE A 643 -17.87 -3.53 11.63
N LEU A 644 -16.65 -4.05 11.73
CA LEU A 644 -16.19 -4.71 12.95
C LEU A 644 -16.18 -3.74 14.13
N ASN A 645 -15.80 -2.48 13.91
CA ASN A 645 -15.82 -1.46 14.95
C ASN A 645 -17.25 -1.10 15.37
N GLU A 646 -18.13 -0.87 14.40
CA GLU A 646 -19.54 -0.50 14.63
C GLU A 646 -20.37 -1.65 15.22
N PHE A 647 -20.05 -2.89 14.84
CA PHE A 647 -20.73 -4.12 15.25
C PHE A 647 -19.73 -5.14 15.84
N PRO A 648 -19.30 -4.95 17.10
CA PRO A 648 -18.29 -5.81 17.74
C PRO A 648 -18.64 -7.29 17.82
N GLU A 649 -19.94 -7.62 17.86
CA GLU A 649 -20.49 -8.99 17.91
C GLU A 649 -20.46 -9.72 16.55
N SER A 650 -19.87 -9.11 15.52
CA SER A 650 -19.72 -9.74 14.21
C SER A 650 -18.92 -11.05 14.31
N PRO A 651 -19.38 -12.14 13.67
CA PRO A 651 -18.64 -13.42 13.66
C PRO A 651 -17.29 -13.31 12.96
N VAL A 652 -17.09 -12.29 12.12
CA VAL A 652 -15.81 -12.01 11.44
C VAL A 652 -14.70 -11.69 12.46
N GLY A 653 -15.02 -11.11 13.61
CA GLY A 653 -14.04 -10.89 14.69
C GLY A 653 -13.41 -12.20 15.17
N ALA A 654 -14.24 -13.23 15.41
CA ALA A 654 -13.74 -14.55 15.79
C ALA A 654 -13.01 -15.27 14.64
N GLU A 655 -13.35 -14.98 13.38
CA GLU A 655 -12.58 -15.46 12.23
C GLU A 655 -11.18 -14.84 12.15
N LEU A 656 -11.06 -13.53 12.42
CA LEU A 656 -9.78 -12.84 12.45
C LEU A 656 -8.85 -13.41 13.52
N GLU A 657 -9.35 -13.63 14.73
CA GLU A 657 -8.56 -14.24 15.81
C GLU A 657 -8.09 -15.66 15.48
N ARG A 658 -8.96 -16.46 14.85
CA ARG A 658 -8.57 -17.81 14.37
C ARG A 658 -7.51 -17.73 13.27
N LEU A 659 -7.63 -16.78 12.34
CA LEU A 659 -6.64 -16.56 11.29
C LEU A 659 -5.29 -16.14 11.87
N ARG A 660 -5.30 -15.18 12.81
CA ARG A 660 -4.13 -14.68 13.54
C ARG A 660 -3.41 -15.83 14.23
N LYS A 661 -4.13 -16.63 15.03
CA LYS A 661 -3.59 -17.81 15.72
C LYS A 661 -3.01 -18.83 14.73
N GLY A 662 -3.71 -19.13 13.65
CA GLY A 662 -3.23 -20.08 12.64
C GLY A 662 -1.97 -19.61 11.91
N ILE A 663 -1.81 -18.30 11.68
CA ILE A 663 -0.58 -17.73 11.11
C ILE A 663 0.58 -17.86 12.11
N LEU A 664 0.36 -17.48 13.38
CA LEU A 664 1.37 -17.58 14.43
C LEU A 664 1.83 -19.03 14.63
N GLU A 665 0.90 -20.00 14.64
CA GLU A 665 1.23 -21.43 14.72
C GLU A 665 2.05 -21.90 13.51
N ASN A 666 1.67 -21.50 12.29
CA ASN A 666 2.42 -21.87 11.07
C ASN A 666 3.85 -21.32 11.11
N VAL A 667 4.00 -20.09 11.58
CA VAL A 667 5.28 -19.40 11.70
C VAL A 667 6.17 -20.04 12.75
N GLN A 668 5.61 -20.39 13.91
CA GLN A 668 6.31 -21.16 14.94
C GLN A 668 6.75 -22.53 14.41
N ASN A 669 5.90 -23.23 13.65
CA ASN A 669 6.23 -24.51 13.03
C ASN A 669 7.37 -24.38 12.00
N GLN A 670 7.49 -23.23 11.35
CA GLN A 670 8.59 -22.93 10.43
C GLN A 670 9.87 -22.48 11.16
N GLY A 671 9.88 -22.35 12.49
CA GLY A 671 11.03 -21.85 13.25
C GLY A 671 11.30 -20.35 13.08
N VAL A 672 10.33 -19.60 12.54
CA VAL A 672 10.40 -18.16 12.27
C VAL A 672 9.79 -17.43 13.47
N ARG A 673 10.37 -16.29 13.88
CA ARG A 673 9.85 -15.36 14.90
C ARG A 673 9.23 -14.15 14.22
N ILE A 674 7.95 -13.90 14.43
CA ILE A 674 7.31 -12.69 13.89
C ILE A 674 7.11 -11.67 14.99
N ASP A 675 7.39 -10.41 14.63
CA ASP A 675 6.89 -9.26 15.37
C ASP A 675 5.36 -9.22 15.28
N GLU A 676 4.68 -9.59 16.37
CA GLU A 676 3.22 -9.64 16.46
C GLU A 676 2.57 -8.29 16.11
N SER A 677 3.29 -7.16 16.29
CA SER A 677 2.79 -5.84 15.93
C SER A 677 2.61 -5.64 14.41
N LYS A 678 3.26 -6.47 13.59
CA LYS A 678 3.08 -6.49 12.12
C LYS A 678 1.85 -7.29 11.68
N LEU A 679 1.26 -8.10 12.57
CA LEU A 679 0.02 -8.85 12.34
C LEU A 679 -1.20 -8.03 12.77
N ASN A 680 -1.33 -6.78 12.33
CA ASN A 680 -2.50 -5.98 12.69
C ASN A 680 -3.79 -6.51 12.01
N ASP A 681 -4.95 -6.16 12.56
CA ASP A 681 -6.25 -6.55 12.01
C ASP A 681 -6.44 -6.13 10.55
N VAL A 682 -5.88 -4.98 10.17
CA VAL A 682 -5.98 -4.42 8.82
C VAL A 682 -5.41 -5.39 7.79
N ASN A 683 -4.16 -5.84 7.98
CA ASN A 683 -3.49 -6.78 7.08
C ASN A 683 -4.24 -8.12 7.01
N LEU A 684 -4.78 -8.57 8.14
CA LEU A 684 -5.58 -9.79 8.21
C LEU A 684 -6.91 -9.66 7.46
N ILE A 685 -7.59 -8.52 7.56
CA ILE A 685 -8.82 -8.22 6.82
C ILE A 685 -8.52 -8.18 5.32
N LYS A 686 -7.49 -7.44 4.88
CA LYS A 686 -7.04 -7.42 3.47
C LYS A 686 -6.77 -8.83 2.95
N ARG A 687 -6.09 -9.66 3.75
CA ARG A 687 -5.87 -11.08 3.43
C ARG A 687 -7.19 -11.85 3.26
N MET A 688 -8.17 -11.65 4.14
CA MET A 688 -9.48 -12.29 4.01
C MET A 688 -10.21 -11.83 2.74
N VAL A 689 -10.20 -10.53 2.45
CA VAL A 689 -10.82 -9.93 1.26
C VAL A 689 -10.16 -10.47 -0.01
N MET A 690 -8.83 -10.45 -0.11
CA MET A 690 -8.11 -11.03 -1.25
C MET A 690 -8.46 -12.50 -1.47
N LYS A 691 -8.51 -13.27 -0.38
CA LYS A 691 -8.77 -14.72 -0.44
C LYS A 691 -10.22 -15.04 -0.81
N ARG A 692 -11.16 -14.11 -0.63
CA ARG A 692 -12.60 -14.40 -0.76
C ARG A 692 -13.29 -13.60 -1.85
N CYS A 693 -12.80 -12.40 -2.18
CA CYS A 693 -13.58 -11.42 -2.91
C CYS A 693 -13.08 -11.12 -4.31
N VAL A 694 -11.77 -11.05 -4.53
CA VAL A 694 -11.22 -10.59 -5.81
C VAL A 694 -10.84 -11.72 -6.74
N TYR A 695 -11.19 -11.58 -8.01
CA TYR A 695 -10.94 -12.50 -9.10
C TYR A 695 -10.54 -11.69 -10.33
N GLY A 696 -9.68 -12.27 -11.18
CA GLY A 696 -9.23 -11.57 -12.37
C GLY A 696 -8.77 -12.50 -13.47
N VAL A 697 -8.94 -12.04 -14.70
CA VAL A 697 -8.48 -12.72 -15.91
C VAL A 697 -7.68 -11.74 -16.74
N ASP A 698 -6.57 -12.19 -17.30
CA ASP A 698 -5.82 -11.43 -18.29
C ASP A 698 -5.26 -12.36 -19.37
N LEU A 699 -5.19 -11.87 -20.60
CA LEU A 699 -4.65 -12.63 -21.73
C LEU A 699 -3.13 -12.80 -21.61
N ASN A 700 -2.44 -11.83 -21.01
CA ASN A 700 -1.00 -11.84 -20.86
C ASN A 700 -0.60 -12.50 -19.52
N PRO A 701 0.10 -13.66 -19.54
CA PRO A 701 0.56 -14.33 -18.32
C PRO A 701 1.43 -13.45 -17.42
N MET A 702 2.22 -12.55 -18.00
CA MET A 702 3.04 -11.63 -17.21
C MET A 702 2.17 -10.60 -16.47
N ALA A 703 1.10 -10.10 -17.08
CA ALA A 703 0.16 -9.20 -16.40
C ALA A 703 -0.50 -9.89 -15.19
N VAL A 704 -0.83 -11.18 -15.31
CA VAL A 704 -1.34 -11.99 -14.19
C VAL A 704 -0.33 -12.08 -13.04
N GLU A 705 0.95 -12.32 -13.33
CA GLU A 705 2.00 -12.35 -12.30
C GLU A 705 2.22 -10.97 -11.67
N LEU A 706 2.09 -9.89 -12.45
CA LEU A 706 2.13 -8.52 -11.96
C LEU A 706 0.97 -8.23 -11.01
N ALA A 707 -0.26 -8.59 -11.37
CA ALA A 707 -1.42 -8.43 -10.51
C ALA A 707 -1.25 -9.18 -9.17
N LYS A 708 -0.70 -10.39 -9.19
CA LYS A 708 -0.37 -11.14 -7.98
C LYS A 708 0.66 -10.42 -7.11
N LEU A 709 1.72 -9.91 -7.72
CA LEU A 709 2.78 -9.16 -7.04
C LEU A 709 2.25 -7.86 -6.45
N SER A 710 1.39 -7.18 -7.20
CA SER A 710 0.76 -5.93 -6.76
C SER A 710 -0.06 -6.15 -5.49
N LEU A 711 -0.97 -7.12 -5.53
CA LEU A 711 -1.77 -7.50 -4.36
C LEU A 711 -0.88 -7.94 -3.19
N TRP A 712 0.21 -8.64 -3.47
CA TRP A 712 1.15 -9.10 -2.45
C TRP A 712 1.88 -7.96 -1.75
N LEU A 713 2.41 -7.00 -2.51
CA LEU A 713 3.11 -5.84 -1.94
C LEU A 713 2.18 -4.89 -1.19
N ASP A 714 0.90 -4.86 -1.56
CA ASP A 714 -0.10 -4.05 -0.87
C ASP A 714 -0.50 -4.63 0.49
N SER A 715 -0.74 -5.95 0.53
CA SER A 715 -1.36 -6.65 1.66
C SER A 715 -0.40 -7.56 2.44
N PHE A 716 0.91 -7.31 2.29
CA PHE A 716 1.95 -8.20 2.78
C PHE A 716 1.75 -8.56 4.26
N THR A 717 1.61 -9.86 4.51
CA THR A 717 1.52 -10.41 5.86
C THR A 717 2.68 -11.37 6.06
N VAL A 718 3.58 -11.05 6.98
CA VAL A 718 4.76 -11.88 7.28
C VAL A 718 4.31 -13.32 7.61
N GLY A 719 4.99 -14.32 7.05
CA GLY A 719 4.75 -15.72 7.36
C GLY A 719 3.51 -16.36 6.71
N ALA A 720 2.76 -15.61 5.90
CA ALA A 720 1.50 -16.09 5.33
C ALA A 720 1.54 -16.03 3.79
N PRO A 721 1.98 -17.08 3.08
CA PRO A 721 2.10 -17.06 1.62
C PRO A 721 0.75 -16.79 0.94
N LEU A 722 0.76 -16.10 -0.21
CA LEU A 722 -0.42 -15.80 -1.03
C LEU A 722 -0.61 -16.79 -2.19
N SER A 723 -0.17 -18.05 -2.02
CA SER A 723 -0.29 -19.09 -3.05
C SER A 723 -1.73 -19.32 -3.54
N PHE A 724 -2.74 -18.90 -2.77
CA PHE A 724 -4.15 -18.95 -3.14
C PHE A 724 -4.52 -18.02 -4.32
N LEU A 725 -3.78 -16.93 -4.56
CA LEU A 725 -4.06 -16.02 -5.67
C LEU A 725 -3.99 -16.72 -7.04
N ASN A 726 -3.25 -17.83 -7.14
CA ASN A 726 -3.19 -18.65 -8.36
C ASN A 726 -4.55 -19.21 -8.80
N HIS A 727 -5.52 -19.34 -7.89
CA HIS A 727 -6.86 -19.80 -8.22
C HIS A 727 -7.81 -18.66 -8.58
N HIS A 728 -7.49 -17.44 -8.15
CA HIS A 728 -8.33 -16.24 -8.31
C HIS A 728 -7.93 -15.43 -9.55
N LEU A 729 -6.64 -15.37 -9.83
CA LEU A 729 -6.07 -14.64 -10.96
C LEU A 729 -5.58 -15.65 -12.00
N ARG A 730 -6.17 -15.62 -13.20
CA ARG A 730 -5.94 -16.61 -14.25
C ARG A 730 -5.47 -15.95 -15.54
N CYS A 731 -4.51 -16.61 -16.20
CA CYS A 731 -4.25 -16.32 -17.59
C CYS A 731 -5.36 -16.95 -18.46
N GLY A 732 -5.96 -16.16 -19.33
CA GLY A 732 -6.98 -16.62 -20.25
C GLY A 732 -7.56 -15.50 -21.11
N ASN A 733 -8.24 -15.88 -22.19
CA ASN A 733 -8.99 -14.94 -23.00
C ASN A 733 -10.39 -14.78 -22.41
N SER A 734 -10.73 -13.61 -21.87
CA SER A 734 -12.05 -13.35 -21.27
C SER A 734 -13.19 -13.27 -22.28
N LEU A 735 -12.90 -13.20 -23.59
CA LEU A 735 -13.88 -13.20 -24.67
C LEU A 735 -14.14 -14.61 -25.23
N ILE A 736 -13.18 -15.52 -25.10
CA ILE A 736 -13.23 -16.88 -25.67
C ILE A 736 -13.17 -17.87 -24.50
N GLY A 737 -14.32 -18.12 -23.89
CA GLY A 737 -14.48 -19.00 -22.73
C GLY A 737 -15.30 -20.26 -23.04
N ALA A 738 -15.54 -21.04 -22.00
CA ALA A 738 -16.49 -22.16 -22.03
C ALA A 738 -17.94 -21.63 -22.01
N THR A 739 -18.85 -22.32 -22.69
CA THR A 739 -20.29 -22.00 -22.61
C THR A 739 -20.81 -22.26 -21.20
N ILE A 740 -21.91 -21.60 -20.81
CA ILE A 740 -22.56 -21.85 -19.50
C ILE A 740 -22.86 -23.35 -19.34
N GLU A 741 -23.26 -24.01 -20.42
CA GLU A 741 -23.51 -25.45 -20.49
C GLU A 741 -22.26 -26.28 -20.21
N GLU A 742 -21.12 -25.95 -20.82
CA GLU A 742 -19.84 -26.62 -20.57
C GLU A 742 -19.37 -26.43 -19.12
N VAL A 743 -19.55 -25.23 -18.56
CA VAL A 743 -19.21 -24.94 -17.17
C VAL A 743 -20.13 -25.69 -16.21
N GLN A 744 -21.45 -25.70 -16.46
CA GLN A 744 -22.43 -26.44 -15.66
C GLN A 744 -22.13 -27.94 -15.70
N THR A 745 -21.89 -28.50 -16.88
CA THR A 745 -21.54 -29.92 -17.05
C THR A 745 -20.26 -30.28 -16.30
N ALA A 746 -19.23 -29.42 -16.35
CA ALA A 746 -17.98 -29.64 -15.63
C ALA A 746 -18.12 -29.50 -14.09
N ILE A 747 -19.03 -28.66 -13.61
CA ILE A 747 -19.34 -28.52 -12.18
C ILE A 747 -20.17 -29.71 -11.67
N GLU A 748 -21.14 -30.16 -12.45
CA GLU A 748 -21.99 -31.32 -12.13
C GLU A 748 -21.21 -32.64 -12.21
N GLY A 749 -20.31 -32.79 -13.18
CA GLY A 749 -19.41 -33.94 -13.31
C GLY A 749 -18.37 -34.07 -12.19
N LYS A 750 -18.14 -33.01 -11.39
CA LYS A 750 -17.29 -33.05 -10.18
C LYS A 750 -18.07 -33.39 -8.90
N ARG A 751 -19.40 -33.51 -8.96
CA ARG A 751 -20.26 -33.91 -7.83
C ARG A 751 -20.63 -35.40 -7.84
N GLN A 752 -20.26 -36.15 -8.87
CA GLN A 752 -20.21 -37.62 -8.86
C GLN A 752 -18.84 -38.09 -8.38
#